data_AF-A0A514CS44-F1
#
_entry.id   AF-A0A514CS44-F1
#
_cell.length_a   1.000
_cell.length_b   1.000
_cell.length_c   1.000
_cell.angle_alpha   90.00
_cell.angle_beta   90.00
_cell.angle_gamma   90.00
#
_symmetry.space_group_name_H-M   'P 1'
#
loop_
_entity.id
_entity.type
_entity.pdbx_description
1 polymer ?
#
loop_
_entity_poly.entity_id
_entity_poly.type
_entity_poly.pdbx_seq_one_letter_code
_entity_poly.pdbx_strand_id
1 'polypeptide(L)'
;MSAFRITTWNVNGIRNPFGYQPWREQRTFQSMFDILESDIVVMQETKIQRKDLQDDMVLVPGWDVFFSLPKYKKGYSGVAIYTRNATCAPLRAEEGVTGVLCAPRSTTSFRDLPSDQQIGGYPRPGQLSGAVEEAVLDSEGRCVILEFPAFVLLGVYCPANRDESRDVFRTSFFEALDVRIRNLVSMGKEVILAGDLNVIRSEMDSTNVLETLRKEDMTLEEWVSLPTRRVFNQLIFEGSIVGERDEERQEPVLWDLCRNFHPTRLGMNTCWDTKRNTRPANNGSRIDYILCSGGIKDWFTFANIQEGLMGSDHCPVFATIADRVSFKGNDTALLDVMNPPGVYAQGKRVRELAQRDLLPLSAKLIPEFDRRQSIRDMFFKKSSSIGVAADGAPSPGQPAKRASSITETGLRPVSSNNSNNNTDRNGTSEDLLGGASANSRAANAQQAESQKRQAEPIDPAPRQLKRSKSGADTNSSKLKTAPGQKTLKGFFKPVDSAAVHPTPSGLQESQTNNTSPRSATDSTSPTKSVSGEPVGSELTSPSPKYSQSNHSEPIPRLKERVFDPIEAKESWSKLLGKRVVPRCEHEEPCISLVTKKPGVNRGRSFYICPRPLGPSGEKEKGSEWRCGTFIWSSDWNGTAAS
;
A
#
# COMPACT_ATOMS: atom_id res chain seq x y z
N MET A 1 23.40 -2.51 12.14
CA MET A 1 22.50 -3.52 11.50
C MET A 1 22.43 -3.18 10.01
N SER A 2 21.38 -3.51 9.26
CA SER A 2 21.01 -2.62 8.14
C SER A 2 20.57 -1.28 8.75
N ALA A 3 21.04 -0.16 8.23
CA ALA A 3 20.66 1.16 8.73
C ALA A 3 19.20 1.47 8.38
N PHE A 4 18.46 2.11 9.29
CA PHE A 4 17.02 2.27 9.17
C PHE A 4 16.63 3.14 7.97
N ARG A 5 15.76 2.65 7.08
CA ARG A 5 15.43 3.35 5.82
C ARG A 5 13.93 3.60 5.64
N ILE A 6 13.61 4.86 5.33
CA ILE A 6 12.30 5.28 4.81
C ILE A 6 12.42 5.41 3.29
N THR A 7 11.49 4.79 2.56
CA THR A 7 11.41 4.86 1.09
C THR A 7 10.01 5.30 0.68
N THR A 8 9.91 6.17 -0.32
CA THR A 8 8.66 6.54 -0.98
C THR A 8 8.71 6.22 -2.48
N TRP A 9 7.58 5.84 -3.07
CA TRP A 9 7.48 5.51 -4.49
C TRP A 9 6.05 5.59 -5.02
N ASN A 10 5.79 6.45 -6.01
CA ASN A 10 4.59 6.33 -6.83
C ASN A 10 4.70 5.09 -7.72
N VAL A 11 3.87 4.08 -7.44
CA VAL A 11 3.89 2.78 -8.13
C VAL A 11 2.99 2.74 -9.38
N ASN A 12 2.21 3.79 -9.66
CA ASN A 12 1.27 3.90 -10.80
C ASN A 12 0.24 2.73 -10.85
N GLY A 13 0.07 2.03 -9.72
CA GLY A 13 -0.70 0.81 -9.55
C GLY A 13 0.11 -0.25 -8.80
N ILE A 14 -0.39 -0.70 -7.65
CA ILE A 14 0.40 -1.45 -6.64
C ILE A 14 0.97 -2.81 -7.13
N ARG A 15 0.51 -3.31 -8.29
CA ARG A 15 1.04 -4.54 -8.92
C ARG A 15 1.88 -4.29 -10.19
N ASN A 16 2.00 -3.05 -10.66
CA ASN A 16 2.78 -2.71 -11.86
C ASN A 16 4.27 -3.08 -11.73
N PRO A 17 4.95 -2.85 -10.59
CA PRO A 17 6.36 -3.22 -10.44
C PRO A 17 6.64 -4.69 -10.78
N PHE A 18 5.75 -5.63 -10.42
CA PHE A 18 5.88 -7.06 -10.71
C PHE A 18 5.78 -7.44 -12.21
N GLY A 19 5.71 -6.46 -13.12
CA GLY A 19 5.94 -6.62 -14.55
C GLY A 19 7.40 -6.36 -14.99
N TYR A 20 8.24 -5.75 -14.14
CA TYR A 20 9.58 -5.25 -14.47
C TYR A 20 10.67 -5.95 -13.64
N GLN A 21 11.93 -5.85 -14.07
CA GLN A 21 13.06 -6.26 -13.24
C GLN A 21 13.34 -5.23 -12.12
N PRO A 22 13.81 -5.66 -10.94
CA PRO A 22 14.03 -7.06 -10.51
C PRO A 22 12.73 -7.78 -10.06
N TRP A 23 11.65 -7.04 -9.81
CA TRP A 23 10.44 -7.52 -9.11
C TRP A 23 9.67 -8.67 -9.80
N ARG A 24 9.90 -8.92 -11.09
CA ARG A 24 9.28 -10.04 -11.81
C ARG A 24 9.87 -11.40 -11.44
N GLU A 25 11.08 -11.46 -10.89
CA GLU A 25 11.73 -12.71 -10.44
C GLU A 25 11.05 -13.27 -9.20
N GLN A 26 10.83 -12.42 -8.18
CA GLN A 26 10.10 -12.76 -6.97
C GLN A 26 8.94 -11.78 -6.78
N ARG A 27 7.76 -12.18 -7.27
CA ARG A 27 6.56 -11.33 -7.38
C ARG A 27 5.81 -11.21 -6.05
N THR A 28 6.51 -10.80 -5.00
CA THR A 28 5.99 -10.63 -3.64
C THR A 28 6.40 -9.27 -3.07
N PHE A 29 5.55 -8.70 -2.21
CA PHE A 29 5.86 -7.44 -1.52
C PHE A 29 7.05 -7.59 -0.56
N GLN A 30 7.21 -8.76 0.08
CA GLN A 30 8.39 -9.06 0.90
C GLN A 30 9.69 -8.88 0.11
N SER A 31 9.82 -9.54 -1.05
CA SER A 31 11.04 -9.43 -1.87
C SER A 31 11.23 -8.01 -2.42
N MET A 32 10.15 -7.25 -2.66
CA MET A 32 10.26 -5.85 -3.03
C MET A 32 10.85 -5.01 -1.90
N PHE A 33 10.34 -5.15 -0.67
CA PHE A 33 10.78 -4.34 0.46
C PHE A 33 12.20 -4.69 0.94
N ASP A 34 12.63 -5.95 0.76
CA ASP A 34 14.00 -6.36 1.03
C ASP A 34 14.98 -5.88 -0.06
N ILE A 35 14.58 -5.81 -1.34
CA ILE A 35 15.37 -5.20 -2.43
C ILE A 35 15.48 -3.66 -2.27
N LEU A 36 14.44 -3.01 -1.72
CA LEU A 36 14.48 -1.59 -1.35
C LEU A 36 15.27 -1.36 -0.05
N GLU A 37 15.62 -2.43 0.68
CA GLU A 37 16.26 -2.45 2.01
C GLU A 37 15.55 -1.53 3.03
N SER A 38 14.22 -1.48 2.99
CA SER A 38 13.41 -0.50 3.72
C SER A 38 12.85 -1.01 5.04
N ASP A 39 12.56 -0.09 5.96
CA ASP A 39 11.77 -0.30 7.19
C ASP A 39 10.40 0.37 7.14
N ILE A 40 10.29 1.48 6.38
CA ILE A 40 9.02 2.12 6.04
C ILE A 40 8.96 2.28 4.52
N VAL A 41 7.85 1.83 3.90
CA VAL A 41 7.61 2.00 2.46
C VAL A 41 6.28 2.72 2.25
N VAL A 42 6.36 3.94 1.71
CA VAL A 42 5.22 4.80 1.37
C VAL A 42 4.93 4.66 -0.12
N MET A 43 3.81 4.05 -0.49
CA MET A 43 3.41 3.86 -1.88
C MET A 43 2.31 4.83 -2.30
N GLN A 44 2.52 5.56 -3.38
CA GLN A 44 1.53 6.44 -3.99
C GLN A 44 0.89 5.81 -5.23
N GLU A 45 -0.29 6.33 -5.58
CA GLU A 45 -1.12 5.91 -6.72
C GLU A 45 -1.32 4.38 -6.79
N THR A 46 -1.73 3.76 -5.69
CA THR A 46 -1.88 2.29 -5.58
C THR A 46 -2.98 1.71 -6.50
N LYS A 47 -3.96 2.51 -6.93
CA LYS A 47 -5.06 2.19 -7.89
C LYS A 47 -5.94 0.99 -7.52
N ILE A 48 -6.00 0.62 -6.24
CA ILE A 48 -6.86 -0.44 -5.71
C ILE A 48 -8.05 0.13 -4.95
N GLN A 49 -9.13 -0.64 -4.82
CA GLN A 49 -10.20 -0.39 -3.85
C GLN A 49 -10.15 -1.42 -2.72
N ARG A 50 -10.81 -1.16 -1.58
CA ARG A 50 -10.84 -2.04 -0.41
C ARG A 50 -11.19 -3.50 -0.75
N LYS A 51 -12.17 -3.70 -1.63
CA LYS A 51 -12.62 -5.00 -2.17
C LYS A 51 -11.61 -5.73 -3.08
N ASP A 52 -10.59 -5.04 -3.58
CA ASP A 52 -9.56 -5.58 -4.48
C ASP A 52 -8.29 -5.99 -3.70
N LEU A 53 -8.17 -5.61 -2.42
CA LEU A 53 -7.11 -6.05 -1.51
C LEU A 53 -7.05 -7.58 -1.45
N GLN A 54 -5.85 -8.13 -1.29
CA GLN A 54 -5.58 -9.57 -1.22
C GLN A 54 -4.62 -9.88 -0.08
N ASP A 55 -4.62 -11.14 0.38
CA ASP A 55 -3.77 -11.63 1.47
C ASP A 55 -2.28 -11.30 1.24
N ASP A 56 -1.77 -11.33 0.01
CA ASP A 56 -0.37 -11.00 -0.30
C ASP A 56 -0.02 -9.50 -0.17
N MET A 57 -1.02 -8.60 -0.20
CA MET A 57 -0.83 -7.17 0.05
C MET A 57 -0.91 -6.80 1.53
N VAL A 58 -1.69 -7.56 2.32
CA VAL A 58 -2.08 -7.21 3.70
C VAL A 58 -1.34 -8.03 4.75
N LEU A 59 -1.05 -9.29 4.46
CA LEU A 59 -0.43 -10.25 5.38
C LEU A 59 1.06 -10.48 5.04
N VAL A 60 1.77 -9.40 4.68
CA VAL A 60 3.22 -9.43 4.40
C VAL A 60 3.98 -9.79 5.70
N PRO A 61 4.80 -10.87 5.72
CA PRO A 61 5.38 -11.38 6.96
C PRO A 61 6.27 -10.38 7.70
N GLY A 62 5.94 -10.06 8.95
CA GLY A 62 6.72 -9.10 9.77
C GLY A 62 6.48 -7.63 9.44
N TRP A 63 5.53 -7.30 8.57
CA TRP A 63 5.12 -5.94 8.22
C TRP A 63 3.68 -5.68 8.61
N ASP A 64 3.34 -4.45 9.00
CA ASP A 64 1.96 -3.94 9.04
C ASP A 64 1.73 -2.91 7.93
N VAL A 65 0.47 -2.64 7.60
CA VAL A 65 0.12 -1.72 6.51
C VAL A 65 -1.16 -0.93 6.77
N PHE A 66 -1.09 0.36 6.44
CA PHE A 66 -2.15 1.36 6.59
C PHE A 66 -2.49 1.91 5.20
N PHE A 67 -3.77 2.01 4.85
CA PHE A 67 -4.21 2.48 3.53
C PHE A 67 -5.15 3.68 3.63
N SER A 68 -5.00 4.61 2.69
CA SER A 68 -6.04 5.55 2.29
C SER A 68 -6.45 5.25 0.86
N LEU A 69 -7.74 5.02 0.60
CA LEU A 69 -8.23 4.49 -0.69
C LEU A 69 -9.39 5.32 -1.26
N PRO A 70 -9.48 5.47 -2.60
CA PRO A 70 -10.55 6.24 -3.23
C PRO A 70 -11.93 5.65 -2.92
N LYS A 71 -12.82 6.46 -2.34
CA LYS A 71 -14.17 6.00 -1.97
C LYS A 71 -15.03 5.67 -3.21
N TYR A 72 -14.93 6.49 -4.26
CA TYR A 72 -15.86 6.44 -5.39
C TYR A 72 -15.20 6.07 -6.74
N LYS A 73 -13.97 6.53 -6.99
CA LYS A 73 -13.31 6.40 -8.30
C LYS A 73 -12.43 5.13 -8.35
N LYS A 74 -12.76 4.21 -9.25
CA LYS A 74 -12.04 2.93 -9.41
C LYS A 74 -10.71 3.16 -10.13
N GLY A 75 -9.64 2.43 -9.76
CA GLY A 75 -8.37 2.47 -10.50
C GLY A 75 -7.61 3.80 -10.44
N TYR A 76 -7.75 4.55 -9.34
CA TYR A 76 -7.34 5.95 -9.22
C TYR A 76 -6.71 6.21 -7.85
N SER A 77 -5.67 7.05 -7.76
CA SER A 77 -5.13 7.50 -6.47
C SER A 77 -4.79 6.31 -5.54
N GLY A 78 -4.93 6.50 -4.23
CA GLY A 78 -4.67 5.51 -3.19
C GLY A 78 -3.23 5.61 -2.67
N VAL A 79 -3.10 5.63 -1.36
CA VAL A 79 -1.81 5.62 -0.63
C VAL A 79 -1.75 4.41 0.30
N ALA A 80 -0.59 3.79 0.41
CA ALA A 80 -0.29 2.77 1.42
C ALA A 80 0.99 3.11 2.17
N ILE A 81 1.03 2.89 3.48
CA ILE A 81 2.28 2.92 4.26
C ILE A 81 2.48 1.55 4.90
N TYR A 82 3.57 0.89 4.52
CA TYR A 82 4.04 -0.35 5.13
C TYR A 82 5.09 -0.03 6.20
N THR A 83 5.01 -0.67 7.37
CA THR A 83 5.96 -0.52 8.49
C THR A 83 6.51 -1.88 8.93
N ARG A 84 7.84 -2.03 9.02
CA ARG A 84 8.51 -3.28 9.42
C ARG A 84 8.43 -3.43 10.94
N ASN A 85 7.57 -4.33 11.44
CA ASN A 85 7.32 -4.58 12.88
C ASN A 85 8.57 -5.01 13.66
N ALA A 86 9.66 -5.36 12.97
CA ALA A 86 10.97 -5.65 13.55
C ALA A 86 11.73 -4.39 14.01
N THR A 87 11.42 -3.22 13.47
CA THR A 87 12.22 -1.99 13.65
C THR A 87 11.39 -0.76 14.01
N CYS A 88 10.12 -0.66 13.59
CA CYS A 88 9.22 0.43 14.01
C CYS A 88 7.77 -0.02 14.22
N ALA A 89 7.03 0.74 15.01
CA ALA A 89 5.58 0.66 15.12
C ALA A 89 4.99 2.03 15.55
N PRO A 90 3.92 2.51 14.88
CA PRO A 90 3.28 3.78 15.24
C PRO A 90 2.43 3.68 16.52
N LEU A 91 2.27 4.82 17.19
CA LEU A 91 1.37 5.07 18.32
C LEU A 91 -0.07 5.35 17.85
N ARG A 92 -0.23 6.08 16.73
CA ARG A 92 -1.53 6.48 16.16
C ARG A 92 -1.47 6.49 14.64
N ALA A 93 -2.63 6.34 13.99
CA ALA A 93 -2.77 6.29 12.53
C ALA A 93 -4.09 6.90 12.08
N GLU A 94 -4.03 7.85 11.14
CA GLU A 94 -5.18 8.61 10.61
C GLU A 94 -5.25 8.53 9.08
N GLU A 95 -6.46 8.66 8.54
CA GLU A 95 -6.74 8.80 7.10
C GLU A 95 -7.12 10.25 6.77
N GLY A 96 -6.55 10.81 5.72
CA GLY A 96 -6.78 12.20 5.30
C GLY A 96 -5.76 13.20 5.85
N VAL A 97 -5.90 14.46 5.44
CA VAL A 97 -5.07 15.60 5.86
C VAL A 97 -5.82 16.55 6.81
N THR A 98 -7.14 16.62 6.69
CA THR A 98 -7.99 17.54 7.47
C THR A 98 -8.48 16.92 8.79
N GLY A 99 -8.54 15.59 8.86
CA GLY A 99 -9.01 14.84 10.03
C GLY A 99 -10.54 14.71 10.16
N VAL A 100 -11.33 15.14 9.16
CA VAL A 100 -12.79 14.96 9.15
C VAL A 100 -13.23 13.52 8.86
N LEU A 101 -12.30 12.64 8.46
CA LEU A 101 -12.57 11.22 8.30
C LEU A 101 -12.67 10.52 9.66
N CYS A 102 -13.38 9.39 9.70
CA CYS A 102 -13.57 8.60 10.91
C CYS A 102 -12.74 7.31 10.84
N ALA A 103 -12.20 6.87 11.99
CA ALA A 103 -11.54 5.58 12.09
C ALA A 103 -12.48 4.42 11.69
N PRO A 104 -11.97 3.27 11.20
CA PRO A 104 -12.82 2.14 10.84
C PRO A 104 -13.74 1.71 12.00
N ARG A 105 -15.05 1.63 11.72
CA ARG A 105 -16.13 1.33 12.70
C ARG A 105 -16.42 2.45 13.72
N SER A 106 -15.81 3.63 13.58
CA SER A 106 -16.17 4.85 14.31
C SER A 106 -17.15 5.72 13.50
N THR A 107 -18.03 6.45 14.19
CA THR A 107 -18.77 7.60 13.64
C THR A 107 -18.11 8.94 13.95
N THR A 108 -17.28 9.01 15.00
CA THR A 108 -16.51 10.19 15.40
C THR A 108 -15.32 10.38 14.45
N SER A 109 -15.12 11.62 13.96
CA SER A 109 -13.98 11.97 13.11
C SER A 109 -12.67 11.98 13.92
N PHE A 110 -11.52 11.89 13.25
CA PHE A 110 -10.22 11.96 13.93
C PHE A 110 -10.06 13.25 14.73
N ARG A 111 -10.53 14.40 14.22
CA ARG A 111 -10.48 15.69 14.94
C ARG A 111 -11.44 15.82 16.13
N ASP A 112 -12.43 14.94 16.24
CA ASP A 112 -13.42 14.93 17.32
C ASP A 112 -13.17 13.82 18.36
N LEU A 113 -12.11 13.01 18.19
CA LEU A 113 -11.68 12.02 19.19
C LEU A 113 -11.14 12.71 20.46
N PRO A 114 -11.10 12.03 21.61
CA PRO A 114 -10.33 12.49 22.78
C PRO A 114 -8.88 12.82 22.42
N SER A 115 -8.31 13.88 23.00
CA SER A 115 -7.00 14.42 22.58
C SER A 115 -5.81 13.47 22.79
N ASP A 116 -5.93 12.47 23.68
CA ASP A 116 -4.99 11.37 23.85
C ASP A 116 -5.04 10.33 22.71
N GLN A 117 -6.08 10.38 21.86
CA GLN A 117 -6.32 9.48 20.73
C GLN A 117 -6.11 10.16 19.36
N GLN A 118 -5.79 11.45 19.36
CA GLN A 118 -5.52 12.27 18.16
C GLN A 118 -4.03 12.32 17.81
N ILE A 119 -3.70 12.36 16.51
CA ILE A 119 -2.40 12.89 16.04
C ILE A 119 -2.38 14.42 16.18
N GLY A 120 -3.53 15.08 16.07
CA GLY A 120 -3.66 16.52 16.28
C GLY A 120 -3.12 17.36 15.11
N GLY A 121 -3.09 18.68 15.28
CA GLY A 121 -2.61 19.61 14.25
C GLY A 121 -3.57 19.81 13.07
N TYR A 122 -4.87 19.57 13.26
CA TYR A 122 -5.89 19.80 12.22
C TYR A 122 -5.94 21.29 11.81
N PRO A 123 -6.34 21.62 10.57
CA PRO A 123 -6.68 22.99 10.20
C PRO A 123 -7.75 23.57 11.13
N ARG A 124 -7.58 24.82 11.56
CA ARG A 124 -8.57 25.56 12.36
C ARG A 124 -9.48 26.39 11.45
N PRO A 125 -10.70 26.76 11.88
CA PRO A 125 -11.55 27.70 11.15
C PRO A 125 -10.78 28.97 10.77
N GLY A 126 -10.85 29.36 9.50
CA GLY A 126 -10.13 30.50 8.94
C GLY A 126 -8.75 30.19 8.32
N GLN A 127 -8.11 29.05 8.64
CA GLN A 127 -6.78 28.70 8.06
C GLN A 127 -6.84 28.11 6.65
N LEU A 128 -8.04 27.84 6.10
CA LEU A 128 -8.22 27.32 4.75
C LEU A 128 -9.09 28.28 3.95
N SER A 129 -8.79 28.41 2.66
CA SER A 129 -9.54 29.20 1.67
C SER A 129 -11.03 28.86 1.58
N GLY A 130 -11.46 27.69 2.06
CA GLY A 130 -12.85 27.22 1.99
C GLY A 130 -13.34 26.86 0.58
N ALA A 131 -12.48 26.96 -0.44
CA ALA A 131 -12.85 26.76 -1.84
C ALA A 131 -13.22 25.31 -2.20
N VAL A 132 -12.88 24.34 -1.34
CA VAL A 132 -13.31 22.93 -1.41
C VAL A 132 -13.61 22.43 -0.01
N GLU A 133 -14.72 21.70 0.14
CA GLU A 133 -15.07 21.04 1.41
C GLU A 133 -14.00 20.04 1.86
N GLU A 134 -13.65 20.08 3.14
CA GLU A 134 -12.63 19.20 3.75
C GLU A 134 -12.91 17.70 3.52
N ALA A 135 -14.18 17.30 3.61
CA ALA A 135 -14.62 15.93 3.37
C ALA A 135 -14.47 15.49 1.90
N VAL A 136 -14.48 16.45 0.96
CA VAL A 136 -14.23 16.24 -0.47
C VAL A 136 -12.74 16.15 -0.75
N LEU A 137 -11.91 17.01 -0.13
CA LEU A 137 -10.44 16.91 -0.21
C LEU A 137 -9.93 15.53 0.24
N ASP A 138 -10.42 15.04 1.38
CA ASP A 138 -10.04 13.73 1.93
C ASP A 138 -10.77 12.53 1.29
N SER A 139 -11.68 12.74 0.32
CA SER A 139 -12.43 11.64 -0.32
C SER A 139 -11.63 10.79 -1.32
N GLU A 140 -10.51 11.32 -1.83
CA GLU A 140 -9.78 10.75 -2.97
C GLU A 140 -8.69 9.73 -2.59
N GLY A 141 -8.51 9.38 -1.32
CA GLY A 141 -7.55 8.37 -0.91
C GLY A 141 -6.08 8.83 -1.01
N ARG A 142 -5.77 10.04 -0.50
CA ARG A 142 -4.54 10.79 -0.82
C ARG A 142 -3.54 10.96 0.31
N CYS A 143 -3.91 10.65 1.55
CA CYS A 143 -3.08 10.92 2.72
C CYS A 143 -3.27 9.82 3.77
N VAL A 144 -2.17 9.26 4.25
CA VAL A 144 -2.11 8.42 5.46
C VAL A 144 -1.12 9.09 6.41
N ILE A 145 -1.51 9.27 7.67
CA ILE A 145 -0.65 9.90 8.68
C ILE A 145 -0.39 8.90 9.80
N LEU A 146 0.88 8.65 10.13
CA LEU A 146 1.32 7.79 11.22
C LEU A 146 2.13 8.58 12.24
N GLU A 147 1.80 8.46 13.51
CA GLU A 147 2.60 9.05 14.59
C GLU A 147 3.50 7.99 15.23
N PHE A 148 4.81 8.18 15.17
CA PHE A 148 5.79 7.43 15.94
C PHE A 148 6.18 8.23 17.20
N PRO A 149 6.82 7.63 18.22
CA PRO A 149 7.25 8.37 19.42
C PRO A 149 8.27 9.50 19.12
N ALA A 150 8.99 9.41 18.00
CA ALA A 150 9.93 10.41 17.52
C ALA A 150 9.29 11.52 16.67
N PHE A 151 8.43 11.17 15.71
CA PHE A 151 7.92 12.08 14.67
C PHE A 151 6.57 11.63 14.08
N VAL A 152 5.88 12.54 13.39
CA VAL A 152 4.70 12.25 12.57
C VAL A 152 5.09 12.11 11.09
N LEU A 153 4.81 10.95 10.50
CA LEU A 153 4.99 10.68 9.08
C LEU A 153 3.69 10.94 8.31
N LEU A 154 3.71 11.83 7.32
CA LEU A 154 2.64 12.02 6.34
C LEU A 154 3.06 11.33 5.03
N GLY A 155 2.35 10.26 4.66
CA GLY A 155 2.45 9.64 3.34
C GLY A 155 1.40 10.22 2.40
N VAL A 156 1.83 10.89 1.32
CA VAL A 156 0.94 11.75 0.51
C VAL A 156 1.03 11.44 -0.99
N TYR A 157 -0.11 11.54 -1.68
CA TYR A 157 -0.20 11.65 -3.15
C TYR A 157 -0.97 12.93 -3.52
N CYS A 158 -0.25 14.01 -3.81
CA CYS A 158 -0.87 15.29 -4.17
C CYS A 158 -1.58 15.21 -5.54
N PRO A 159 -2.63 16.03 -5.79
CA PRO A 159 -3.29 16.09 -7.08
C PRO A 159 -2.33 16.58 -8.19
N ALA A 160 -2.09 15.75 -9.20
CA ALA A 160 -1.35 16.14 -10.40
C ALA A 160 -2.04 17.30 -11.12
N ASN A 161 -1.27 18.29 -11.59
CA ASN A 161 -1.75 19.23 -12.60
C ASN A 161 -1.90 18.45 -13.93
N ARG A 162 -3.09 18.53 -14.54
CA ARG A 162 -3.47 17.83 -15.78
C ARG A 162 -4.54 18.59 -16.57
N ASP A 163 -5.42 19.29 -15.88
CA ASP A 163 -6.49 20.12 -16.42
C ASP A 163 -6.91 21.19 -15.39
N GLU A 164 -7.26 22.38 -15.88
CA GLU A 164 -7.61 23.56 -15.07
C GLU A 164 -8.79 23.30 -14.11
N SER A 165 -9.69 22.37 -14.47
CA SER A 165 -10.86 22.01 -13.64
C SER A 165 -10.47 21.38 -12.29
N ARG A 166 -9.19 21.03 -12.10
CA ARG A 166 -8.65 20.46 -10.88
C ARG A 166 -7.71 21.38 -10.11
N ASP A 167 -7.39 22.58 -10.60
CA ASP A 167 -6.40 23.45 -9.96
C ASP A 167 -6.87 24.03 -8.62
N VAL A 168 -8.16 24.31 -8.45
CA VAL A 168 -8.75 24.69 -7.16
C VAL A 168 -8.58 23.57 -6.14
N PHE A 169 -8.97 22.33 -6.50
CA PHE A 169 -8.79 21.15 -5.64
C PHE A 169 -7.32 20.88 -5.32
N ARG A 170 -6.42 21.00 -6.32
CA ARG A 170 -4.98 20.84 -6.14
C ARG A 170 -4.44 21.86 -5.14
N THR A 171 -4.83 23.12 -5.26
CA THR A 171 -4.35 24.22 -4.41
C THR A 171 -4.89 24.09 -3.00
N SER A 172 -6.19 23.87 -2.81
CA SER A 172 -6.77 23.67 -1.46
C SER A 172 -6.27 22.39 -0.78
N PHE A 173 -5.95 21.32 -1.51
CA PHE A 173 -5.29 20.15 -0.93
C PHE A 173 -3.86 20.46 -0.43
N PHE A 174 -3.11 21.27 -1.19
CA PHE A 174 -1.74 21.65 -0.81
C PHE A 174 -1.72 22.67 0.33
N GLU A 175 -2.67 23.60 0.36
CA GLU A 175 -2.95 24.51 1.47
C GLU A 175 -3.26 23.73 2.75
N ALA A 176 -4.19 22.76 2.69
CA ALA A 176 -4.51 21.92 3.84
C ALA A 176 -3.31 21.09 4.34
N LEU A 177 -2.41 20.68 3.44
CA LEU A 177 -1.17 19.97 3.78
C LEU A 177 -0.14 20.88 4.47
N ASP A 178 0.11 22.08 3.93
CA ASP A 178 0.97 23.11 4.52
C ASP A 178 0.48 23.51 5.93
N VAL A 179 -0.81 23.79 6.07
CA VAL A 179 -1.46 24.12 7.36
C VAL A 179 -1.36 22.96 8.35
N ARG A 180 -1.64 21.72 7.92
CA ARG A 180 -1.52 20.51 8.77
C ARG A 180 -0.09 20.33 9.29
N ILE A 181 0.91 20.53 8.44
CA ILE A 181 2.33 20.38 8.82
C ILE A 181 2.75 21.51 9.76
N ARG A 182 2.42 22.77 9.46
CA ARG A 182 2.72 23.92 10.33
C ARG A 182 2.07 23.79 11.70
N ASN A 183 0.81 23.36 11.75
CA ASN A 183 0.10 23.12 13.01
C ASN A 183 0.76 21.98 13.82
N LEU A 184 1.18 20.87 13.19
CA LEU A 184 1.93 19.80 13.86
C LEU A 184 3.27 20.30 14.44
N VAL A 185 4.04 21.06 13.66
CA VAL A 185 5.31 21.66 14.13
C VAL A 185 5.08 22.65 15.28
N SER A 186 4.01 23.46 15.22
CA SER A 186 3.65 24.36 16.34
C SER A 186 3.23 23.65 17.63
N MET A 187 2.83 22.37 17.55
CA MET A 187 2.59 21.52 18.72
C MET A 187 3.88 20.88 19.27
N GLY A 188 5.05 21.24 18.74
CA GLY A 188 6.33 20.65 19.11
C GLY A 188 6.52 19.22 18.60
N LYS A 189 5.80 18.81 17.54
CA LYS A 189 6.00 17.51 16.89
C LYS A 189 6.96 17.66 15.71
N GLU A 190 7.97 16.80 15.68
CA GLU A 190 8.79 16.59 14.49
C GLU A 190 7.95 15.89 13.40
N VAL A 191 8.22 16.20 12.13
CA VAL A 191 7.40 15.81 10.98
C VAL A 191 8.28 15.28 9.85
N ILE A 192 7.84 14.21 9.19
CA ILE A 192 8.36 13.76 7.90
C ILE A 192 7.21 13.80 6.89
N LEU A 193 7.41 14.47 5.75
CA LEU A 193 6.51 14.40 4.59
C LEU A 193 7.17 13.53 3.51
N ALA A 194 6.52 12.44 3.12
CA ALA A 194 7.03 11.51 2.11
C ALA A 194 5.98 11.27 1.02
N GLY A 195 6.33 11.54 -0.24
CA GLY A 195 5.44 11.22 -1.36
C GLY A 195 5.69 11.93 -2.66
N ASP A 196 4.85 11.57 -3.64
CA ASP A 196 4.67 12.31 -4.88
C ASP A 196 3.82 13.55 -4.59
N LEU A 197 4.50 14.69 -4.53
CA LEU A 197 3.88 15.99 -4.27
C LEU A 197 3.42 16.68 -5.57
N ASN A 198 3.65 16.07 -6.74
CA ASN A 198 3.30 16.60 -8.06
C ASN A 198 3.69 18.08 -8.26
N VAL A 199 4.82 18.51 -7.67
CA VAL A 199 5.33 19.88 -7.73
C VAL A 199 6.85 19.86 -7.88
N ILE A 200 7.36 20.76 -8.71
CA ILE A 200 8.79 20.91 -8.98
C ILE A 200 9.27 22.13 -8.17
N ARG A 201 10.19 21.93 -7.20
CA ARG A 201 10.72 22.98 -6.31
C ARG A 201 11.44 24.10 -7.08
N SER A 202 12.30 23.72 -8.01
CA SER A 202 13.24 24.61 -8.72
C SER A 202 13.41 24.22 -10.19
N GLU A 203 13.95 25.11 -11.01
CA GLU A 203 14.25 24.83 -12.43
C GLU A 203 15.31 23.73 -12.62
N MET A 204 16.25 23.56 -11.68
CA MET A 204 17.21 22.45 -11.70
C MET A 204 16.60 21.07 -11.35
N ASP A 205 15.34 21.04 -10.90
CA ASP A 205 14.58 19.83 -10.59
C ASP A 205 13.73 19.32 -11.79
N SER A 206 13.89 19.87 -12.99
CA SER A 206 13.27 19.30 -14.20
C SER A 206 13.97 19.74 -15.48
N THR A 207 14.12 18.82 -16.43
CA THR A 207 14.69 19.11 -17.75
C THR A 207 13.72 19.86 -18.68
N ASN A 208 12.45 20.02 -18.29
CA ASN A 208 11.39 20.56 -19.16
C ASN A 208 11.05 22.03 -18.90
N VAL A 209 11.45 22.61 -17.77
CA VAL A 209 10.99 23.96 -17.34
C VAL A 209 11.28 25.03 -18.39
N LEU A 210 12.50 25.07 -18.94
CA LEU A 210 12.87 26.03 -20.00
C LEU A 210 12.12 25.83 -21.33
N GLU A 211 11.51 24.65 -21.57
CA GLU A 211 10.62 24.41 -22.71
C GLU A 211 9.17 24.82 -22.38
N THR A 212 8.72 24.59 -21.15
CA THR A 212 7.41 25.02 -20.63
C THR A 212 7.29 26.55 -20.64
N LEU A 213 8.25 27.27 -20.02
CA LEU A 213 8.26 28.74 -19.95
C LEU A 213 8.10 29.39 -21.34
N ARG A 214 8.80 28.85 -22.35
CA ARG A 214 8.75 29.34 -23.75
C ARG A 214 7.45 29.02 -24.50
N LYS A 215 6.65 28.05 -24.02
CA LYS A 215 5.35 27.69 -24.61
C LYS A 215 4.18 28.43 -23.99
N GLU A 216 4.32 28.76 -22.71
CA GLU A 216 3.31 29.44 -21.90
C GLU A 216 3.55 30.97 -21.84
N ASP A 217 4.57 31.45 -22.56
CA ASP A 217 5.06 32.86 -22.57
C ASP A 217 5.28 33.43 -21.16
N MET A 218 5.85 32.60 -20.29
CA MET A 218 5.94 32.83 -18.84
C MET A 218 7.39 33.03 -18.40
N THR A 219 7.63 33.97 -17.49
CA THR A 219 8.94 34.16 -16.85
C THR A 219 9.21 33.11 -15.77
N LEU A 220 10.48 32.93 -15.39
CA LEU A 220 10.84 32.07 -14.27
C LEU A 220 10.25 32.56 -12.93
N GLU A 221 10.13 33.88 -12.76
CA GLU A 221 9.59 34.49 -11.53
C GLU A 221 8.09 34.23 -11.36
N GLU A 222 7.31 34.37 -12.43
CA GLU A 222 5.88 33.99 -12.46
C GLU A 222 5.72 32.49 -12.19
N TRP A 223 6.55 31.66 -12.82
CA TRP A 223 6.52 30.21 -12.63
C TRP A 223 6.84 29.79 -11.19
N VAL A 224 7.86 30.39 -10.56
CA VAL A 224 8.16 30.20 -9.13
C VAL A 224 6.98 30.63 -8.26
N SER A 225 6.30 31.72 -8.65
CA SER A 225 5.17 32.32 -7.93
C SER A 225 3.83 31.58 -8.07
N LEU A 226 3.70 30.62 -9.00
CA LEU A 226 2.46 29.85 -9.20
C LEU A 226 1.98 29.20 -7.88
N PRO A 227 0.67 29.26 -7.51
CA PRO A 227 0.20 29.09 -6.14
C PRO A 227 0.72 27.84 -5.41
N THR A 228 0.62 26.64 -6.01
CA THR A 228 1.11 25.41 -5.38
C THR A 228 2.62 25.44 -5.12
N ARG A 229 3.41 26.05 -6.01
CA ARG A 229 4.87 26.13 -5.92
C ARG A 229 5.31 27.19 -4.93
N ARG A 230 4.64 28.34 -4.90
CA ARG A 230 4.87 29.40 -3.91
C ARG A 230 4.60 28.90 -2.48
N VAL A 231 3.53 28.14 -2.24
CA VAL A 231 3.27 27.51 -0.93
C VAL A 231 4.36 26.46 -0.62
N PHE A 232 4.70 25.60 -1.58
CA PHE A 232 5.71 24.56 -1.39
C PHE A 232 7.10 25.10 -1.04
N ASN A 233 7.56 26.13 -1.74
CA ASN A 233 8.87 26.73 -1.47
C ASN A 233 8.89 27.48 -0.12
N GLN A 234 7.78 28.09 0.32
CA GLN A 234 7.70 28.68 1.65
C GLN A 234 7.67 27.66 2.80
N LEU A 235 7.31 26.40 2.53
CA LEU A 235 7.42 25.31 3.50
C LEU A 235 8.88 24.88 3.73
N ILE A 236 9.78 25.14 2.78
CA ILE A 236 11.16 24.60 2.75
C ILE A 236 12.21 25.66 3.12
N PHE A 237 13.21 25.28 3.93
CA PHE A 237 14.27 26.19 4.43
C PHE A 237 15.06 26.92 3.33
N GLU A 238 15.20 26.29 2.16
CA GLU A 238 15.91 26.80 0.98
C GLU A 238 14.98 26.88 -0.25
N GLY A 239 13.68 27.09 -0.07
CA GLY A 239 12.75 27.22 -1.20
C GLY A 239 12.91 28.55 -1.94
N SER A 240 12.90 28.52 -3.28
CA SER A 240 12.97 29.72 -4.11
C SER A 240 11.67 30.52 -4.01
N ILE A 241 11.75 31.79 -3.58
CA ILE A 241 10.59 32.67 -3.35
C ILE A 241 10.85 34.01 -4.06
N VAL A 242 9.82 34.57 -4.67
CA VAL A 242 9.84 35.90 -5.29
C VAL A 242 9.02 36.85 -4.44
N GLY A 243 9.58 38.03 -4.15
CA GLY A 243 9.00 39.01 -3.22
C GLY A 243 8.98 38.53 -1.77
N GLU A 244 8.22 39.23 -0.94
CA GLU A 244 8.01 38.87 0.47
C GLU A 244 7.34 37.51 0.64
N ARG A 245 7.46 36.91 1.83
CA ARG A 245 6.69 35.72 2.23
C ARG A 245 5.26 36.07 2.61
N ASP A 246 4.34 35.12 2.47
CA ASP A 246 2.96 35.22 2.97
C ASP A 246 2.98 35.32 4.50
N GLU A 247 2.08 36.09 5.11
CA GLU A 247 2.07 36.33 6.58
C GLU A 247 1.99 35.05 7.42
N GLU A 248 1.22 34.04 6.97
CA GLU A 248 1.12 32.74 7.65
C GLU A 248 2.30 31.78 7.36
N ARG A 249 3.26 32.18 6.51
CA ARG A 249 4.33 31.31 5.97
C ARG A 249 5.74 31.91 6.08
N GLN A 250 5.93 32.89 6.95
CA GLN A 250 7.22 33.54 7.21
C GLN A 250 8.33 32.53 7.52
N GLU A 251 8.13 31.66 8.51
CA GLU A 251 9.11 30.63 8.83
C GLU A 251 8.95 29.39 7.92
N PRO A 252 10.01 28.93 7.24
CA PRO A 252 10.04 27.58 6.69
C PRO A 252 10.17 26.54 7.81
N VAL A 253 9.71 25.31 7.57
CA VAL A 253 9.69 24.27 8.62
C VAL A 253 10.25 22.91 8.18
N LEU A 254 10.41 22.65 6.87
CA LEU A 254 10.95 21.38 6.35
C LEU A 254 12.26 21.55 5.55
N TRP A 255 13.10 20.52 5.60
CA TRP A 255 14.29 20.33 4.75
C TRP A 255 14.03 19.31 3.66
N ASP A 256 14.63 19.50 2.49
CA ASP A 256 14.56 18.60 1.32
C ASP A 256 15.77 17.66 1.31
N LEU A 257 15.63 16.50 1.96
CA LEU A 257 16.77 15.63 2.27
C LEU A 257 17.59 15.24 1.03
N CYS A 258 16.95 15.01 -0.12
CA CYS A 258 17.68 14.72 -1.36
C CYS A 258 18.55 15.90 -1.82
N ARG A 259 18.10 17.15 -1.63
CA ARG A 259 18.92 18.34 -1.91
C ARG A 259 19.94 18.63 -0.79
N ASN A 260 19.66 18.29 0.47
CA ASN A 260 20.66 18.39 1.54
C ASN A 260 21.90 17.54 1.24
N PHE A 261 21.72 16.31 0.74
CA PHE A 261 22.85 15.42 0.37
C PHE A 261 23.39 15.66 -1.04
N HIS A 262 22.56 16.19 -1.95
CA HIS A 262 22.91 16.40 -3.36
C HIS A 262 22.50 17.81 -3.87
N PRO A 263 23.04 18.89 -3.29
CA PRO A 263 22.55 20.26 -3.54
C PRO A 263 22.68 20.66 -5.00
N THR A 264 23.83 20.37 -5.63
CA THR A 264 24.14 20.77 -7.02
C THR A 264 23.92 19.68 -8.07
N ARG A 265 23.44 18.49 -7.70
CA ARG A 265 23.30 17.36 -8.63
C ARG A 265 22.16 17.61 -9.63
N LEU A 266 22.51 17.82 -10.90
CA LEU A 266 21.54 17.93 -12.00
C LEU A 266 20.97 16.56 -12.38
N GLY A 267 19.79 16.56 -13.02
CA GLY A 267 19.17 15.34 -13.56
C GLY A 267 18.64 14.35 -12.51
N MET A 268 18.37 14.80 -11.28
CA MET A 268 17.74 13.99 -10.22
C MET A 268 16.23 13.79 -10.43
N ASN A 269 15.81 13.50 -11.67
CA ASN A 269 14.41 13.28 -11.99
C ASN A 269 13.89 12.02 -11.28
N THR A 270 12.63 12.06 -10.85
CA THR A 270 11.94 10.93 -10.23
C THR A 270 10.78 10.42 -11.06
N CYS A 271 10.27 11.21 -12.01
CA CYS A 271 9.15 10.88 -12.91
C CYS A 271 9.50 11.20 -14.38
N TRP A 272 9.06 10.34 -15.30
CA TRP A 272 9.32 10.46 -16.75
C TRP A 272 8.08 10.05 -17.59
N ASP A 273 7.83 10.72 -18.74
CA ASP A 273 6.70 10.40 -19.62
C ASP A 273 6.94 9.05 -20.35
N THR A 274 6.07 8.08 -20.08
CA THR A 274 6.10 6.74 -20.69
C THR A 274 5.52 6.66 -22.10
N LYS A 275 4.64 7.58 -22.52
CA LYS A 275 4.16 7.68 -23.90
C LYS A 275 5.23 8.25 -24.82
N ARG A 276 5.99 9.23 -24.33
CA ARG A 276 7.14 9.85 -25.00
C ARG A 276 8.45 9.06 -24.78
N ASN A 277 8.43 8.02 -23.94
CA ASN A 277 9.57 7.18 -23.56
C ASN A 277 10.80 8.00 -23.13
N THR A 278 10.64 8.95 -22.21
CA THR A 278 11.69 9.94 -21.91
C THR A 278 12.71 9.49 -20.85
N ARG A 279 12.44 8.38 -20.13
CA ARG A 279 13.31 7.84 -19.07
C ARG A 279 14.73 7.48 -19.53
N PRO A 280 14.95 6.82 -20.70
CA PRO A 280 16.31 6.51 -21.17
C PRO A 280 17.17 7.74 -21.50
N ALA A 281 16.54 8.86 -21.88
CA ALA A 281 17.21 10.14 -22.10
C ALA A 281 17.32 10.99 -20.81
N ASN A 282 16.85 10.47 -19.68
CA ASN A 282 16.62 11.19 -18.42
C ASN A 282 15.91 12.55 -18.60
N ASN A 283 14.94 12.64 -19.51
CA ASN A 283 14.11 13.84 -19.66
C ASN A 283 12.84 13.69 -18.80
N GLY A 284 12.74 14.41 -17.69
CA GLY A 284 11.68 14.25 -16.70
C GLY A 284 11.64 15.38 -15.68
N SER A 285 11.15 15.06 -14.49
CA SER A 285 11.07 15.98 -13.34
C SER A 285 11.27 15.26 -12.01
N ARG A 286 11.78 15.95 -11.00
CA ARG A 286 11.72 15.55 -9.58
C ARG A 286 10.43 16.07 -8.98
N ILE A 287 9.54 15.15 -8.61
CA ILE A 287 8.25 15.44 -7.94
C ILE A 287 7.97 14.53 -6.74
N ASP A 288 8.82 13.53 -6.51
CA ASP A 288 8.79 12.63 -5.35
C ASP A 288 9.83 13.12 -4.32
N TYR A 289 9.42 13.25 -3.06
CA TYR A 289 10.24 13.84 -2.00
C TYR A 289 10.17 13.03 -0.71
N ILE A 290 11.25 13.07 0.08
CA ILE A 290 11.21 12.87 1.52
C ILE A 290 11.76 14.15 2.16
N LEU A 291 10.91 14.81 2.94
CA LEU A 291 11.20 16.06 3.64
C LEU A 291 11.11 15.82 5.14
N CYS A 292 11.90 16.52 5.96
CA CYS A 292 11.85 16.40 7.42
C CYS A 292 11.88 17.76 8.12
N SER A 293 11.33 17.85 9.34
CA SER A 293 11.43 19.05 10.17
C SER A 293 12.87 19.34 10.62
N GLY A 294 13.11 20.58 11.05
CA GLY A 294 14.43 21.07 11.43
C GLY A 294 15.12 20.25 12.54
N GLY A 295 14.39 19.86 13.59
CA GLY A 295 14.96 19.19 14.76
C GLY A 295 15.48 17.77 14.52
N ILE A 296 15.04 17.11 13.44
CA ILE A 296 15.49 15.77 13.03
C ILE A 296 16.35 15.75 11.77
N LYS A 297 16.68 16.91 11.17
CA LYS A 297 17.52 17.01 9.96
C LYS A 297 18.82 16.19 10.08
N ASP A 298 19.51 16.33 11.21
CA ASP A 298 20.83 15.74 11.42
C ASP A 298 20.78 14.29 11.95
N TRP A 299 19.59 13.69 12.02
CA TRP A 299 19.42 12.26 12.25
C TRP A 299 19.65 11.44 10.97
N PHE A 300 19.50 12.06 9.80
CA PHE A 300 19.66 11.41 8.50
C PHE A 300 21.14 11.34 8.13
N THR A 301 21.58 10.16 7.68
CA THR A 301 22.97 9.89 7.28
C THR A 301 23.14 9.88 5.76
N PHE A 302 22.07 9.63 5.00
CA PHE A 302 22.05 9.68 3.54
C PHE A 302 20.61 9.80 3.00
N ALA A 303 20.41 10.47 1.87
CA ALA A 303 19.16 10.40 1.11
C ALA A 303 19.42 10.60 -0.39
N ASN A 304 18.74 9.82 -1.24
CA ASN A 304 18.92 9.86 -2.69
C ASN A 304 17.70 9.26 -3.42
N ILE A 305 17.69 9.37 -4.75
CA ILE A 305 16.77 8.67 -5.66
C ILE A 305 17.32 7.28 -6.03
N GLN A 306 16.48 6.42 -6.61
CA GLN A 306 16.86 5.11 -7.17
C GLN A 306 16.43 5.01 -8.63
N GLU A 307 16.94 5.89 -9.49
CA GLU A 307 16.54 6.07 -10.89
C GLU A 307 16.67 4.81 -11.76
N GLY A 308 17.56 3.88 -11.40
CA GLY A 308 17.74 2.58 -12.05
C GLY A 308 16.61 1.57 -11.78
N LEU A 309 15.80 1.77 -10.72
CA LEU A 309 14.70 0.87 -10.39
C LEU A 309 13.45 1.17 -11.24
N MET A 310 13.26 0.31 -12.25
CA MET A 310 12.06 0.29 -13.10
C MET A 310 10.85 -0.25 -12.34
N GLY A 311 9.64 -0.09 -12.86
CA GLY A 311 8.41 -0.62 -12.24
C GLY A 311 7.19 0.29 -12.38
N SER A 312 7.47 1.59 -12.51
CA SER A 312 6.53 2.69 -12.64
C SER A 312 7.13 3.72 -13.63
N ASP A 313 6.35 4.71 -14.05
CA ASP A 313 6.87 5.96 -14.62
C ASP A 313 7.64 6.80 -13.60
N HIS A 314 7.51 6.50 -12.31
CA HIS A 314 8.37 7.02 -11.25
C HIS A 314 9.48 6.05 -10.82
N CYS A 315 10.50 6.54 -10.12
CA CYS A 315 11.45 5.73 -9.33
C CYS A 315 11.25 5.93 -7.83
N PRO A 316 11.75 5.02 -6.97
CA PRO A 316 11.79 5.25 -5.54
C PRO A 316 12.72 6.41 -5.16
N VAL A 317 12.42 7.01 -4.00
CA VAL A 317 13.26 7.99 -3.28
C VAL A 317 13.39 7.51 -1.85
N PHE A 318 14.59 7.59 -1.26
CA PHE A 318 14.84 7.05 0.08
C PHE A 318 15.71 7.96 0.95
N ALA A 319 15.55 7.82 2.26
CA ALA A 319 16.35 8.45 3.29
C ALA A 319 16.70 7.44 4.38
N THR A 320 17.94 7.47 4.85
CA THR A 320 18.50 6.55 5.86
C THR A 320 18.80 7.33 7.13
N ILE A 321 18.40 6.78 8.28
CA ILE A 321 18.54 7.37 9.62
C ILE A 321 19.66 6.64 10.36
N ALA A 322 20.41 7.36 11.20
CA ALA A 322 21.43 6.77 12.06
C ALA A 322 20.86 5.77 13.08
N ASP A 323 21.59 4.68 13.36
CA ASP A 323 21.24 3.67 14.39
C ASP A 323 21.11 4.29 15.81
N ARG A 324 21.69 5.49 16.03
CA ARG A 324 21.56 6.32 17.24
C ARG A 324 21.34 7.78 16.87
N VAL A 325 20.52 8.49 17.63
CA VAL A 325 20.06 9.86 17.36
C VAL A 325 20.01 10.70 18.64
N SER A 326 20.21 12.02 18.50
CA SER A 326 19.99 12.96 19.61
C SER A 326 18.49 13.21 19.78
N PHE A 327 17.90 12.62 20.82
CA PHE A 327 16.49 12.78 21.16
C PHE A 327 16.36 13.41 22.54
N LYS A 328 15.71 14.58 22.61
CA LYS A 328 15.55 15.36 23.85
C LYS A 328 16.87 15.58 24.59
N GLY A 329 17.94 15.86 23.84
CA GLY A 329 19.30 16.07 24.35
C GLY A 329 20.10 14.82 24.72
N ASN A 330 19.56 13.62 24.49
CA ASN A 330 20.18 12.34 24.86
C ASN A 330 20.54 11.50 23.63
N ASP A 331 21.75 10.94 23.59
CA ASP A 331 22.17 9.95 22.58
C ASP A 331 21.38 8.64 22.78
N THR A 332 20.40 8.41 21.91
CA THR A 332 19.34 7.41 22.08
C THR A 332 19.37 6.42 20.91
N ALA A 333 19.20 5.12 21.16
CA ALA A 333 19.11 4.15 20.06
C ALA A 333 17.80 4.37 19.28
N LEU A 334 17.86 4.42 17.95
CA LEU A 334 16.71 4.78 17.12
C LEU A 334 15.49 3.87 17.38
N LEU A 335 15.72 2.58 17.63
CA LEU A 335 14.67 1.61 17.94
C LEU A 335 13.88 1.94 19.23
N ASP A 336 14.49 2.63 20.20
CA ASP A 336 13.83 3.06 21.44
C ASP A 336 12.82 4.22 21.20
N VAL A 337 12.98 4.98 20.11
CA VAL A 337 12.11 6.12 19.75
C VAL A 337 11.23 5.87 18.53
N MET A 338 11.44 4.75 17.81
CA MET A 338 10.63 4.31 16.68
C MET A 338 9.53 3.28 17.05
N ASN A 339 9.43 2.89 18.32
CA ASN A 339 8.48 1.87 18.81
C ASN A 339 7.79 2.32 20.11
N PRO A 340 6.57 1.85 20.41
CA PRO A 340 5.87 2.19 21.65
C PRO A 340 6.69 1.91 22.92
N PRO A 341 6.56 2.72 23.98
CA PRO A 341 7.29 2.54 25.23
C PRO A 341 7.21 1.10 25.76
N GLY A 342 8.36 0.54 26.14
CA GLY A 342 8.45 -0.84 26.63
C GLY A 342 8.37 -1.93 25.55
N VAL A 343 8.48 -1.60 24.26
CA VAL A 343 8.80 -2.58 23.18
C VAL A 343 10.32 -2.75 23.05
N TYR A 344 11.05 -1.64 23.14
CA TYR A 344 12.52 -1.57 23.13
C TYR A 344 13.07 -0.89 24.38
N ALA A 345 14.32 -1.22 24.73
CA ALA A 345 15.15 -0.47 25.65
C ALA A 345 16.64 -0.64 25.28
N GLN A 346 17.39 0.46 25.21
CA GLN A 346 18.82 0.49 24.84
C GLN A 346 19.08 -0.20 23.48
N GLY A 347 18.17 -0.05 22.53
CA GLY A 347 18.23 -0.68 21.20
C GLY A 347 17.94 -2.19 21.19
N LYS A 348 17.59 -2.79 22.34
CA LYS A 348 17.26 -4.22 22.44
C LYS A 348 15.75 -4.40 22.59
N ARG A 349 15.19 -5.37 21.87
CA ARG A 349 13.77 -5.74 22.01
C ARG A 349 13.53 -6.38 23.37
N VAL A 350 12.58 -5.83 24.13
CA VAL A 350 12.19 -6.33 25.46
C VAL A 350 10.77 -6.90 25.50
N ARG A 351 9.93 -6.54 24.52
CA ARG A 351 8.58 -7.08 24.35
C ARG A 351 8.27 -7.27 22.87
N GLU A 352 7.58 -8.35 22.53
CA GLU A 352 7.02 -8.53 21.19
C GLU A 352 5.71 -7.76 20.98
N LEU A 353 5.50 -7.32 19.75
CA LEU A 353 4.24 -6.74 19.28
C LEU A 353 3.23 -7.88 19.01
N ALA A 354 2.07 -7.81 19.65
CA ALA A 354 1.00 -8.79 19.51
C ALA A 354 -0.20 -8.19 18.75
N GLN A 355 -1.19 -9.02 18.40
CA GLN A 355 -2.39 -8.57 17.66
C GLN A 355 -3.17 -7.45 18.37
N ARG A 356 -3.06 -7.34 19.71
CA ARG A 356 -3.64 -6.25 20.52
C ARG A 356 -2.94 -4.90 20.37
N ASP A 357 -1.71 -4.88 19.83
CA ASP A 357 -0.91 -3.68 19.59
C ASP A 357 -1.18 -3.09 18.18
N LEU A 358 -2.07 -3.72 17.39
CA LEU A 358 -2.48 -3.20 16.06
C LEU A 358 -3.45 -2.02 16.21
N LEU A 359 -3.13 -0.90 15.56
CA LEU A 359 -3.98 0.29 15.56
C LEU A 359 -5.27 0.06 14.73
N PRO A 360 -6.39 0.78 15.01
CA PRO A 360 -7.67 0.59 14.31
C PRO A 360 -7.63 0.74 12.78
N LEU A 361 -6.64 1.45 12.23
CA LEU A 361 -6.44 1.65 10.79
C LEU A 361 -5.57 0.55 10.13
N SER A 362 -4.99 -0.38 10.90
CA SER A 362 -4.24 -1.52 10.38
C SER A 362 -5.11 -2.36 9.46
N ALA A 363 -4.63 -2.63 8.24
CA ALA A 363 -5.35 -3.42 7.26
C ALA A 363 -5.61 -4.87 7.72
N LYS A 364 -4.86 -5.37 8.70
CA LYS A 364 -5.06 -6.70 9.31
C LYS A 364 -6.33 -6.78 10.16
N LEU A 365 -6.90 -5.65 10.57
CA LEU A 365 -8.17 -5.57 11.30
C LEU A 365 -9.39 -5.40 10.36
N ILE A 366 -9.19 -5.43 9.05
CA ILE A 366 -10.26 -5.52 8.05
C ILE A 366 -10.86 -6.94 8.15
N PRO A 367 -12.19 -7.13 8.26
CA PRO A 367 -12.81 -8.43 8.53
C PRO A 367 -12.46 -9.55 7.54
N GLU A 368 -12.13 -9.18 6.30
CA GLU A 368 -11.68 -10.09 5.26
C GLU A 368 -10.32 -10.73 5.57
N PHE A 369 -9.45 -10.10 6.37
CA PHE A 369 -8.11 -10.58 6.73
C PHE A 369 -7.95 -10.89 8.23
N ASP A 370 -8.73 -10.24 9.11
CA ASP A 370 -8.77 -10.53 10.55
C ASP A 370 -9.24 -11.99 10.81
N ARG A 371 -8.75 -12.60 11.88
CA ARG A 371 -9.14 -13.94 12.39
C ARG A 371 -8.98 -15.13 11.43
N ARG A 372 -8.47 -14.97 10.20
CA ARG A 372 -8.03 -16.10 9.36
C ARG A 372 -6.83 -16.78 10.01
N GLN A 373 -7.07 -17.77 10.89
CA GLN A 373 -6.04 -18.73 11.25
C GLN A 373 -5.61 -19.44 9.98
N SER A 374 -4.35 -19.30 9.55
CA SER A 374 -3.92 -20.06 8.39
C SER A 374 -3.84 -21.54 8.77
N ILE A 375 -4.15 -22.43 7.82
CA ILE A 375 -4.03 -23.87 8.05
C ILE A 375 -2.57 -24.23 8.39
N ARG A 376 -1.58 -23.44 7.92
CA ARG A 376 -0.19 -23.53 8.37
C ARG A 376 -0.04 -23.26 9.87
N ASP A 377 -0.65 -22.22 10.41
CA ASP A 377 -0.52 -21.89 11.84
C ASP A 377 -1.12 -22.98 12.74
N MET A 378 -2.18 -23.67 12.29
CA MET A 378 -2.72 -24.84 12.98
C MET A 378 -1.75 -26.03 12.98
N PHE A 379 -0.97 -26.23 11.90
CA PHE A 379 0.02 -27.31 11.81
C PHE A 379 1.37 -26.96 12.47
N PHE A 380 1.74 -25.68 12.55
CA PHE A 380 2.98 -25.22 13.20
C PHE A 380 2.80 -24.87 14.69
N LYS A 381 1.57 -24.61 15.17
CA LYS A 381 1.27 -24.67 16.61
C LYS A 381 1.30 -26.12 17.09
N LYS A 382 2.50 -26.58 17.42
CA LYS A 382 2.73 -27.81 18.20
C LYS A 382 1.87 -27.73 19.47
N SER A 383 0.97 -28.70 19.66
CA SER A 383 0.04 -28.70 20.78
C SER A 383 0.78 -28.77 22.11
N SER A 384 0.82 -27.65 22.85
CA SER A 384 1.37 -27.58 24.20
C SER A 384 0.40 -28.27 25.17
N SER A 385 0.52 -29.59 25.27
CA SER A 385 -0.19 -30.41 26.26
C SER A 385 0.34 -30.11 27.66
N ILE A 386 -0.23 -29.07 28.29
CA ILE A 386 -0.06 -28.83 29.73
C ILE A 386 -0.75 -30.00 30.44
N GLY A 387 0.04 -30.85 31.09
CA GLY A 387 -0.49 -31.98 31.85
C GLY A 387 -1.28 -31.47 33.05
N VAL A 388 -2.52 -31.93 33.18
CA VAL A 388 -3.33 -31.70 34.38
C VAL A 388 -2.83 -32.64 35.47
N ALA A 389 -2.02 -32.11 36.40
CA ALA A 389 -1.88 -32.69 37.73
C ALA A 389 -3.01 -32.14 38.60
N ALA A 390 -3.81 -33.02 39.18
CA ALA A 390 -4.87 -32.65 40.11
C ALA A 390 -4.38 -32.87 41.55
N ASP A 391 -4.61 -31.91 42.44
CA ASP A 391 -4.78 -32.18 43.87
C ASP A 391 -5.40 -30.99 44.63
N GLY A 392 -6.08 -31.31 45.74
CA GLY A 392 -6.31 -30.44 46.91
C GLY A 392 -7.00 -29.07 46.75
N ALA A 393 -8.33 -29.02 46.94
CA ALA A 393 -8.99 -27.81 47.45
C ALA A 393 -8.87 -27.74 48.99
N PRO A 394 -8.87 -26.54 49.60
CA PRO A 394 -10.02 -26.23 50.45
C PRO A 394 -10.45 -24.74 50.44
N SER A 395 -11.59 -24.45 51.07
CA SER A 395 -12.15 -23.11 51.36
C SER A 395 -13.26 -23.23 52.41
N PRO A 396 -13.70 -22.16 53.11
CA PRO A 396 -12.98 -20.95 53.53
C PRO A 396 -13.17 -20.64 55.04
N GLY A 397 -12.41 -19.67 55.61
CA GLY A 397 -12.61 -19.21 57.00
C GLY A 397 -11.90 -17.89 57.35
N GLN A 398 -12.59 -17.02 58.09
CA GLN A 398 -12.14 -15.71 58.62
C GLN A 398 -11.88 -15.80 60.16
N PRO A 399 -11.43 -14.74 60.89
CA PRO A 399 -11.09 -13.35 60.52
C PRO A 399 -9.70 -12.86 61.02
N ALA A 400 -9.39 -11.58 60.78
CA ALA A 400 -8.10 -10.93 61.07
C ALA A 400 -7.92 -10.37 62.51
N LYS A 401 -6.69 -9.98 62.86
CA LYS A 401 -6.36 -9.04 63.96
C LYS A 401 -5.35 -7.96 63.51
N ARG A 402 -5.28 -6.87 64.28
CA ARG A 402 -4.56 -5.61 64.00
C ARG A 402 -3.10 -5.60 64.50
N ALA A 403 -2.38 -4.56 64.04
CA ALA A 403 -1.25 -3.77 64.58
C ALA A 403 -0.88 -3.93 66.09
N SER A 404 0.28 -3.47 66.60
CA SER A 404 1.02 -2.22 66.28
C SER A 404 2.46 -2.12 66.82
N SER A 405 3.13 -0.97 66.57
CA SER A 405 4.25 -0.33 67.31
C SER A 405 5.62 -1.06 67.34
N ILE A 406 6.77 -0.49 66.92
CA ILE A 406 7.48 0.80 67.18
C ILE A 406 8.34 0.79 68.46
N THR A 407 9.68 0.81 68.28
CA THR A 407 10.82 1.27 69.15
C THR A 407 12.09 0.49 68.74
N GLU A 408 13.35 0.95 68.86
CA GLU A 408 13.90 2.31 68.77
C GLU A 408 15.43 2.27 68.41
N THR A 409 16.06 3.46 68.37
CA THR A 409 17.50 3.85 68.33
C THR A 409 18.65 2.85 68.63
N GLY A 410 19.87 3.10 68.08
CA GLY A 410 21.11 2.78 68.83
C GLY A 410 22.47 2.41 68.16
N LEU A 411 23.15 3.37 67.50
CA LEU A 411 24.63 3.58 67.53
C LEU A 411 25.66 2.48 67.06
N ARG A 412 26.96 2.88 67.00
CA ARG A 412 28.16 2.09 66.60
C ARG A 412 29.06 1.76 67.81
N PRO A 413 29.89 0.70 67.72
CA PRO A 413 31.38 0.86 67.76
C PRO A 413 32.02 0.31 66.45
N VAL A 414 33.20 0.69 65.92
CA VAL A 414 34.51 1.23 66.39
C VAL A 414 35.60 0.14 66.58
N SER A 415 36.68 0.27 65.80
CA SER A 415 38.04 -0.33 65.97
C SER A 415 38.23 -1.86 65.76
N SER A 416 39.40 -2.38 65.33
CA SER A 416 40.63 -1.75 64.76
C SER A 416 41.59 -2.81 64.15
N ASN A 417 42.65 -2.33 63.46
CA ASN A 417 43.96 -2.99 63.17
C ASN A 417 44.03 -4.09 62.08
N ASN A 418 45.10 -4.20 61.27
CA ASN A 418 46.16 -3.24 60.89
C ASN A 418 46.94 -3.73 59.63
N SER A 419 47.88 -2.90 59.14
CA SER A 419 49.13 -3.26 58.41
C SER A 419 49.13 -3.24 56.87
N ASN A 420 49.59 -2.10 56.33
CA ASN A 420 50.79 -1.92 55.48
C ASN A 420 50.89 -2.67 54.11
N ASN A 421 51.47 -2.10 53.04
CA ASN A 421 52.21 -0.83 52.91
C ASN A 421 52.28 -0.34 51.44
N ASN A 422 52.41 0.98 51.25
CA ASN A 422 53.20 1.70 50.20
C ASN A 422 52.98 1.40 48.68
N THR A 423 53.04 2.37 47.75
CA THR A 423 53.20 3.86 47.82
C THR A 423 52.82 4.50 46.48
N ASP A 424 52.23 5.71 46.53
CA ASP A 424 52.64 6.99 45.88
C ASP A 424 53.23 7.00 44.43
N ARG A 425 52.94 7.99 43.55
CA ARG A 425 52.18 9.25 43.71
C ARG A 425 51.75 9.89 42.37
N ASN A 426 50.83 10.87 42.49
CA ASN A 426 50.53 12.10 41.72
C ASN A 426 51.38 12.48 40.48
N GLY A 427 50.83 13.20 39.48
CA GLY A 427 49.47 13.75 39.35
C GLY A 427 49.36 14.86 38.28
N THR A 428 48.22 15.59 38.27
CA THR A 428 48.03 17.05 38.06
C THR A 428 49.07 17.86 37.25
N SER A 429 48.72 18.79 36.34
CA SER A 429 47.42 19.47 36.10
C SER A 429 47.40 20.31 34.79
N GLU A 430 46.18 20.67 34.36
CA GLU A 430 45.77 21.98 33.78
C GLU A 430 46.52 22.66 32.59
N ASP A 431 45.75 22.81 31.51
CA ASP A 431 45.44 24.07 30.79
C ASP A 431 46.25 24.71 29.63
N LEU A 432 45.42 25.18 28.68
CA LEU A 432 45.47 26.42 27.87
C LEU A 432 46.27 26.54 26.54
N LEU A 433 45.50 27.03 25.54
CA LEU A 433 45.83 27.94 24.43
C LEU A 433 46.67 27.48 23.22
N GLY A 434 45.94 27.10 22.15
CA GLY A 434 45.95 27.87 20.90
C GLY A 434 47.01 27.56 19.83
N GLY A 435 46.68 27.85 18.56
CA GLY A 435 47.59 27.73 17.41
C GLY A 435 46.90 27.22 16.14
N ALA A 436 46.77 28.07 15.12
CA ALA A 436 46.01 27.79 13.90
C ALA A 436 46.85 27.23 12.73
N SER A 437 46.14 26.84 11.66
CA SER A 437 46.58 26.83 10.25
C SER A 437 47.46 25.69 9.68
N ALA A 438 46.76 24.77 9.00
CA ALA A 438 46.76 24.62 7.53
C ALA A 438 47.96 24.03 6.74
N ASN A 439 47.64 23.71 5.47
CA ASN A 439 48.51 23.42 4.31
C ASN A 439 49.18 22.04 4.12
N SER A 440 48.40 21.13 3.53
CA SER A 440 48.55 20.68 2.12
C SER A 440 49.92 20.21 1.55
N ARG A 441 49.92 18.94 1.08
CA ARG A 441 50.42 18.43 -0.22
C ARG A 441 50.04 16.94 -0.31
N ALA A 442 49.38 16.38 -1.32
CA ALA A 442 49.47 16.48 -2.78
C ALA A 442 50.48 15.50 -3.43
N ALA A 443 49.92 14.59 -4.25
CA ALA A 443 50.54 13.72 -5.26
C ALA A 443 51.68 12.76 -4.85
N ASN A 444 51.49 11.47 -5.14
CA ASN A 444 52.01 10.95 -6.41
C ASN A 444 51.14 9.80 -6.95
N ALA A 445 51.28 9.49 -8.24
CA ALA A 445 50.58 8.39 -8.92
C ALA A 445 51.57 7.55 -9.74
N GLN A 446 51.28 6.26 -9.93
CA GLN A 446 51.98 5.41 -10.89
C GLN A 446 51.03 4.36 -11.48
N GLN A 447 51.30 3.97 -12.73
CA GLN A 447 50.42 3.16 -13.58
C GLN A 447 50.82 1.67 -13.57
N ALA A 448 49.86 0.81 -13.89
CA ALA A 448 50.12 -0.51 -14.49
C ALA A 448 48.94 -0.87 -15.41
N GLU A 449 49.23 -1.23 -16.67
CA GLU A 449 48.20 -1.56 -17.66
C GLU A 449 48.14 -3.07 -17.98
N SER A 450 46.91 -3.55 -18.20
CA SER A 450 46.55 -4.68 -19.07
C SER A 450 46.98 -6.11 -18.70
N GLN A 451 46.03 -7.05 -18.76
CA GLN A 451 46.07 -8.17 -19.72
C GLN A 451 44.70 -8.86 -19.85
N LYS A 452 44.43 -9.45 -21.02
CA LYS A 452 43.23 -10.27 -21.32
C LYS A 452 43.58 -11.76 -21.33
N ARG A 453 42.69 -12.62 -20.82
CA ARG A 453 42.42 -14.01 -21.23
C ARG A 453 40.94 -14.28 -20.88
N GLN A 454 40.04 -14.50 -21.85
CA GLN A 454 39.81 -15.73 -22.63
C GLN A 454 39.28 -16.91 -21.80
N ALA A 455 38.21 -17.52 -22.30
CA ALA A 455 37.55 -18.75 -21.82
C ALA A 455 37.50 -19.76 -22.98
N GLU A 456 37.21 -21.03 -22.69
CA GLU A 456 36.75 -22.10 -23.61
C GLU A 456 36.16 -23.28 -22.75
N PRO A 457 35.44 -24.28 -23.32
CA PRO A 457 34.37 -25.00 -22.62
C PRO A 457 34.60 -26.51 -22.35
N ILE A 458 33.62 -27.16 -21.69
CA ILE A 458 33.34 -28.60 -21.77
C ILE A 458 31.82 -28.82 -21.85
N ASP A 459 31.37 -29.69 -22.76
CA ASP A 459 29.96 -30.12 -22.96
C ASP A 459 29.86 -31.68 -22.78
N PRO A 460 28.67 -32.31 -22.59
CA PRO A 460 28.55 -33.56 -21.82
C PRO A 460 28.23 -34.88 -22.57
N ALA A 461 28.08 -35.96 -21.76
CA ALA A 461 27.33 -37.22 -22.01
C ALA A 461 28.06 -38.38 -22.77
N PRO A 462 27.49 -39.60 -22.90
CA PRO A 462 26.46 -40.31 -22.09
C PRO A 462 26.80 -41.80 -21.72
N ARG A 463 26.06 -42.40 -20.74
CA ARG A 463 25.72 -43.85 -20.55
C ARG A 463 25.12 -44.08 -19.14
N GLN A 464 24.35 -45.11 -18.77
CA GLN A 464 23.27 -45.93 -19.37
C GLN A 464 22.79 -46.96 -18.29
N LEU A 465 21.49 -47.01 -17.99
CA LEU A 465 20.65 -48.22 -17.71
C LEU A 465 21.12 -49.39 -16.80
N LYS A 466 20.43 -49.65 -15.66
CA LYS A 466 19.46 -50.80 -15.47
C LYS A 466 18.91 -51.04 -14.03
N ARG A 467 17.60 -50.75 -13.87
CA ARG A 467 16.49 -51.63 -13.41
C ARG A 467 16.75 -52.87 -12.52
N SER A 468 15.99 -52.99 -11.41
CA SER A 468 15.47 -54.26 -10.83
C SER A 468 14.00 -54.10 -10.35
N LYS A 469 13.30 -55.17 -9.93
CA LYS A 469 11.81 -55.21 -9.77
C LYS A 469 11.28 -56.34 -8.87
N SER A 470 10.25 -56.03 -8.05
CA SER A 470 9.24 -56.93 -7.44
C SER A 470 7.97 -56.08 -7.19
N GLY A 471 6.71 -56.53 -7.13
CA GLY A 471 6.06 -57.85 -6.99
C GLY A 471 5.08 -57.77 -5.78
N ALA A 472 3.79 -58.14 -5.82
CA ALA A 472 2.96 -58.78 -6.86
C ALA A 472 1.44 -58.46 -6.65
N ASP A 473 0.61 -58.81 -7.65
CA ASP A 473 -0.82 -59.31 -7.71
C ASP A 473 -1.89 -58.94 -6.63
N THR A 474 -3.22 -58.95 -6.83
CA THR A 474 -4.12 -59.79 -7.69
C THR A 474 -5.45 -59.09 -8.09
N ASN A 475 -6.10 -59.57 -9.17
CA ASN A 475 -7.55 -59.74 -9.49
C ASN A 475 -8.63 -58.72 -8.95
N SER A 476 -9.47 -58.04 -9.75
CA SER A 476 -10.61 -58.47 -10.63
C SER A 476 -11.91 -58.91 -9.88
N SER A 477 -13.17 -58.58 -10.25
CA SER A 477 -13.74 -57.92 -11.46
C SER A 477 -15.24 -57.46 -11.35
N LYS A 478 -15.63 -56.46 -12.18
CA LYS A 478 -16.96 -56.21 -12.87
C LYS A 478 -18.32 -56.14 -12.12
N LEU A 479 -19.06 -55.01 -12.30
CA LEU A 479 -20.46 -54.81 -12.81
C LEU A 479 -20.92 -53.36 -12.47
N LYS A 480 -21.34 -52.47 -13.40
CA LYS A 480 -22.68 -52.25 -14.03
C LYS A 480 -23.83 -52.08 -12.99
N THR A 481 -24.70 -51.05 -12.98
CA THR A 481 -25.03 -49.95 -13.94
C THR A 481 -25.58 -48.68 -13.19
N ALA A 482 -25.82 -47.56 -13.89
CA ALA A 482 -26.42 -46.28 -13.40
C ALA A 482 -27.98 -46.30 -13.47
N PRO A 483 -28.78 -45.22 -13.17
CA PRO A 483 -28.44 -43.84 -12.75
C PRO A 483 -29.28 -43.24 -11.58
N GLY A 484 -29.06 -41.98 -11.17
CA GLY A 484 -30.10 -41.16 -10.50
C GLY A 484 -29.75 -40.28 -9.27
N GLN A 485 -29.11 -39.12 -9.50
CA GLN A 485 -29.28 -37.79 -8.83
C GLN A 485 -29.55 -37.61 -7.29
N LYS A 486 -28.93 -36.53 -6.74
CA LYS A 486 -29.27 -35.72 -5.53
C LYS A 486 -28.56 -35.97 -4.18
N THR A 487 -27.53 -35.15 -3.95
CA THR A 487 -27.21 -34.37 -2.71
C THR A 487 -27.15 -35.05 -1.33
N LEU A 488 -25.94 -35.13 -0.77
CA LEU A 488 -25.67 -35.43 0.64
C LEU A 488 -25.83 -34.18 1.55
N LYS A 489 -26.89 -34.15 2.35
CA LYS A 489 -26.94 -33.48 3.67
C LYS A 489 -27.50 -34.50 4.67
N GLY A 490 -26.64 -35.15 5.44
CA GLY A 490 -27.07 -36.30 6.27
C GLY A 490 -25.94 -37.02 6.98
N PHE A 491 -25.01 -36.29 7.60
CA PHE A 491 -23.97 -36.85 8.46
C PHE A 491 -23.80 -36.00 9.72
N PHE A 492 -24.66 -36.25 10.72
CA PHE A 492 -24.34 -36.43 12.16
C PHE A 492 -25.64 -36.90 12.86
N LYS A 493 -25.52 -37.68 13.95
CA LYS A 493 -26.61 -38.41 14.67
C LYS A 493 -26.89 -37.74 16.05
N PRO A 494 -27.85 -38.22 16.90
CA PRO A 494 -28.93 -39.21 16.70
C PRO A 494 -30.37 -38.75 17.13
N VAL A 495 -31.36 -39.51 16.62
CA VAL A 495 -32.66 -39.94 17.22
C VAL A 495 -33.10 -39.36 18.59
N ASP A 496 -34.31 -38.77 18.66
CA ASP A 496 -35.44 -39.37 19.41
C ASP A 496 -36.86 -38.88 18.97
N SER A 497 -37.87 -39.54 19.52
CA SER A 497 -39.21 -39.90 19.04
C SER A 497 -40.36 -38.85 18.94
N ALA A 498 -41.32 -39.16 18.02
CA ALA A 498 -42.79 -39.01 18.12
C ALA A 498 -43.59 -37.80 17.52
N ALA A 499 -44.78 -38.15 16.97
CA ALA A 499 -45.97 -37.37 16.51
C ALA A 499 -45.82 -36.34 15.34
N VAL A 500 -46.66 -36.23 14.28
CA VAL A 500 -48.12 -36.45 14.00
C VAL A 500 -48.99 -35.25 14.46
N HIS A 501 -49.80 -34.53 13.66
CA HIS A 501 -50.15 -34.55 12.21
C HIS A 501 -50.60 -33.12 11.72
N PRO A 502 -51.02 -32.88 10.44
CA PRO A 502 -51.07 -31.53 9.82
C PRO A 502 -52.46 -30.89 9.62
N THR A 503 -52.48 -29.65 9.09
CA THR A 503 -53.69 -28.94 8.60
C THR A 503 -53.44 -28.28 7.22
N PRO A 504 -54.38 -28.35 6.24
CA PRO A 504 -54.24 -27.73 4.92
C PRO A 504 -55.27 -26.63 4.56
N SER A 505 -54.88 -25.75 3.62
CA SER A 505 -55.64 -25.14 2.50
C SER A 505 -57.05 -24.50 2.63
N GLY A 506 -57.21 -23.34 1.96
CA GLY A 506 -58.47 -22.66 1.59
C GLY A 506 -58.53 -21.21 2.12
N LEU A 507 -58.94 -20.11 1.45
CA LEU A 507 -59.60 -19.71 0.19
C LEU A 507 -60.83 -18.82 0.53
N GLN A 508 -61.00 -17.67 -0.17
CA GLN A 508 -62.22 -16.81 -0.19
C GLN A 508 -62.59 -16.07 1.14
N GLU A 509 -63.29 -14.91 1.20
CA GLU A 509 -63.67 -13.89 0.19
C GLU A 509 -64.09 -12.53 0.82
N SER A 510 -63.76 -11.40 0.17
CA SER A 510 -64.51 -10.10 0.10
C SER A 510 -64.96 -9.27 1.34
N GLN A 511 -65.37 -8.01 1.05
CA GLN A 511 -66.22 -7.07 1.84
C GLN A 511 -65.62 -6.38 3.09
N THR A 512 -66.11 -5.21 3.58
CA THR A 512 -66.31 -3.84 3.01
C THR A 512 -66.99 -2.97 4.08
N ASN A 513 -66.50 -1.73 4.33
CA ASN A 513 -67.22 -0.50 4.80
C ASN A 513 -66.22 0.47 5.49
N ASN A 514 -66.11 1.76 5.13
CA ASN A 514 -67.03 2.92 5.23
C ASN A 514 -67.13 3.56 6.63
N THR A 515 -66.50 4.73 6.82
CA THR A 515 -67.16 6.01 7.21
C THR A 515 -66.17 7.19 7.25
N SER A 516 -66.69 8.42 7.18
CA SER A 516 -65.95 9.72 7.27
C SER A 516 -66.59 10.58 8.41
N PRO A 517 -66.59 11.94 8.53
CA PRO A 517 -66.19 13.03 7.60
C PRO A 517 -65.61 14.37 8.19
N ARG A 518 -65.32 15.36 7.30
CA ARG A 518 -65.41 16.86 7.47
C ARG A 518 -64.34 17.60 8.36
N SER A 519 -64.01 18.89 8.16
CA SER A 519 -64.39 19.90 7.12
C SER A 519 -63.58 21.23 7.14
N ALA A 520 -63.46 21.89 5.96
CA ALA A 520 -63.47 23.36 5.70
C ALA A 520 -62.28 24.26 6.18
N THR A 521 -61.89 25.42 5.58
CA THR A 521 -62.10 26.21 4.31
C THR A 521 -60.95 27.29 4.21
N ASP A 522 -60.76 28.27 3.30
CA ASP A 522 -61.56 28.91 2.22
C ASP A 522 -60.69 29.62 1.11
N SER A 523 -61.36 30.30 0.14
CA SER A 523 -61.09 31.51 -0.71
C SER A 523 -59.75 32.33 -0.65
N THR A 524 -59.35 33.23 -1.60
CA THR A 524 -59.95 33.84 -2.84
C THR A 524 -58.86 34.31 -3.88
N SER A 525 -59.25 34.87 -5.05
CA SER A 525 -58.42 35.52 -6.12
C SER A 525 -58.98 36.96 -6.44
N PRO A 526 -58.69 37.73 -7.55
CA PRO A 526 -57.82 37.58 -8.75
C PRO A 526 -57.07 38.89 -9.23
N THR A 527 -56.44 38.92 -10.44
CA THR A 527 -56.48 40.04 -11.46
C THR A 527 -55.70 39.73 -12.78
N LYS A 528 -55.77 40.60 -13.81
CA LYS A 528 -55.19 40.45 -15.18
C LYS A 528 -54.61 41.76 -15.77
N SER A 529 -53.60 41.64 -16.64
CA SER A 529 -53.12 42.62 -17.65
C SER A 529 -52.08 41.95 -18.59
N VAL A 530 -51.54 42.48 -19.71
CA VAL A 530 -51.99 43.34 -20.85
C VAL A 530 -51.09 43.00 -22.08
N SER A 531 -51.45 43.40 -23.31
CA SER A 531 -50.80 43.01 -24.60
C SER A 531 -49.92 44.07 -25.27
N GLY A 532 -48.94 43.68 -26.11
CA GLY A 532 -48.24 44.57 -27.08
C GLY A 532 -47.17 43.89 -27.97
N GLU A 533 -47.12 44.28 -29.25
CA GLU A 533 -46.15 43.96 -30.34
C GLU A 533 -46.19 45.16 -31.36
N PRO A 534 -45.39 45.29 -32.45
CA PRO A 534 -44.40 44.39 -33.10
C PRO A 534 -43.07 45.09 -33.57
N VAL A 535 -42.36 44.47 -34.56
CA VAL A 535 -41.26 44.98 -35.45
C VAL A 535 -39.81 44.94 -34.89
N GLY A 536 -38.78 44.43 -35.59
CA GLY A 536 -38.75 43.67 -36.87
C GLY A 536 -37.34 43.54 -37.52
N SER A 537 -37.15 42.52 -38.39
CA SER A 537 -35.94 42.17 -39.20
C SER A 537 -34.65 41.79 -38.43
N GLU A 538 -33.69 41.01 -38.96
CA GLU A 538 -33.49 40.42 -40.31
C GLU A 538 -32.83 39.00 -40.23
N LEU A 539 -32.62 38.31 -41.37
CA LEU A 539 -32.25 36.89 -41.44
C LEU A 539 -30.74 36.61 -41.64
N THR A 540 -30.26 35.49 -41.11
CA THR A 540 -29.61 34.41 -41.91
C THR A 540 -29.51 33.09 -41.12
N SER A 541 -29.11 31.99 -41.78
CA SER A 541 -29.19 30.59 -41.31
C SER A 541 -28.08 29.76 -42.00
N PRO A 542 -27.89 28.43 -41.77
CA PRO A 542 -28.65 27.49 -40.93
C PRO A 542 -27.81 26.52 -40.04
N SER A 543 -28.50 25.77 -39.18
CA SER A 543 -28.03 24.50 -38.60
C SER A 543 -28.96 23.35 -39.02
N PRO A 544 -28.47 22.12 -39.25
CA PRO A 544 -29.28 21.02 -39.77
C PRO A 544 -30.26 20.44 -38.74
N LYS A 545 -31.49 20.18 -39.18
CA LYS A 545 -32.50 19.33 -38.50
C LYS A 545 -32.57 17.98 -39.19
N TYR A 546 -32.92 16.92 -38.44
CA TYR A 546 -33.73 15.74 -38.81
C TYR A 546 -33.46 14.68 -37.70
N SER A 547 -34.40 13.91 -37.15
CA SER A 547 -35.85 14.03 -36.96
C SER A 547 -36.27 12.81 -36.12
N GLN A 548 -37.10 12.97 -35.09
CA GLN A 548 -37.63 11.81 -34.37
C GLN A 548 -38.78 11.17 -35.16
N SER A 549 -38.78 9.83 -35.24
CA SER A 549 -39.95 9.04 -35.64
C SER A 549 -40.06 7.83 -34.72
N ASN A 550 -41.26 7.56 -34.20
CA ASN A 550 -41.50 6.47 -33.26
C ASN A 550 -41.69 5.15 -33.99
N HIS A 551 -40.82 4.18 -33.75
CA HIS A 551 -41.11 2.77 -33.97
C HIS A 551 -40.71 1.95 -32.73
N SER A 552 -41.69 1.26 -32.16
CA SER A 552 -41.56 0.42 -30.98
C SER A 552 -41.48 -1.05 -31.39
N GLU A 553 -40.31 -1.68 -31.19
CA GLU A 553 -40.03 -3.11 -31.44
C GLU A 553 -39.05 -3.63 -30.35
N PRO A 554 -38.90 -4.96 -30.16
CA PRO A 554 -38.84 -5.53 -28.81
C PRO A 554 -37.47 -5.69 -28.15
N ILE A 555 -37.52 -5.93 -26.83
CA ILE A 555 -36.38 -6.17 -25.93
C ILE A 555 -35.48 -7.33 -26.44
N PRO A 556 -34.18 -7.09 -26.69
CA PRO A 556 -33.24 -8.16 -27.01
C PRO A 556 -33.06 -9.11 -25.82
N ARG A 557 -33.34 -10.41 -26.05
CA ARG A 557 -33.15 -11.46 -25.03
C ARG A 557 -31.69 -11.53 -24.58
N LEU A 558 -31.48 -11.86 -23.30
CA LEU A 558 -30.16 -12.15 -22.72
C LEU A 558 -29.43 -13.19 -23.59
N LYS A 559 -28.23 -12.84 -24.08
CA LYS A 559 -27.34 -13.80 -24.72
C LYS A 559 -26.81 -14.74 -23.66
N GLU A 560 -27.28 -15.99 -23.68
CA GLU A 560 -26.82 -17.03 -22.77
C GLU A 560 -25.29 -17.15 -22.84
N ARG A 561 -24.64 -17.07 -21.67
CA ARG A 561 -23.26 -17.52 -21.56
C ARG A 561 -23.28 -19.04 -21.63
N VAL A 562 -22.83 -19.59 -22.74
CA VAL A 562 -22.52 -21.02 -22.85
C VAL A 562 -21.41 -21.32 -21.84
N PHE A 563 -21.80 -21.81 -20.66
CA PHE A 563 -20.87 -22.33 -19.66
C PHE A 563 -20.34 -23.68 -20.15
N ASP A 564 -19.02 -23.81 -20.26
CA ASP A 564 -18.40 -25.11 -20.48
C ASP A 564 -18.44 -25.91 -19.17
N PRO A 565 -19.19 -27.03 -19.08
CA PRO A 565 -19.27 -27.83 -17.86
C PRO A 565 -17.94 -28.49 -17.48
N ILE A 566 -16.93 -28.45 -18.36
CA ILE A 566 -15.59 -28.99 -18.12
C ILE A 566 -14.70 -27.95 -17.43
N GLU A 567 -14.83 -26.64 -17.70
CA GLU A 567 -14.12 -25.60 -16.95
C GLU A 567 -14.52 -25.62 -15.46
N ALA A 568 -15.81 -25.77 -15.19
CA ALA A 568 -16.33 -25.97 -13.84
C ALA A 568 -15.73 -27.23 -13.16
N LYS A 569 -15.50 -28.31 -13.92
CA LYS A 569 -14.85 -29.54 -13.44
C LYS A 569 -13.33 -29.41 -13.27
N GLU A 570 -12.64 -28.61 -14.08
CA GLU A 570 -11.20 -28.35 -13.92
C GLU A 570 -10.90 -27.54 -12.66
N SER A 571 -11.83 -26.71 -12.19
CA SER A 571 -11.72 -26.04 -10.89
C SER A 571 -11.72 -27.02 -9.71
N TRP A 572 -12.63 -28.01 -9.72
CA TRP A 572 -12.73 -29.03 -8.66
C TRP A 572 -11.68 -30.14 -8.75
N SER A 573 -11.26 -30.57 -9.96
CA SER A 573 -10.28 -31.66 -10.10
C SER A 573 -8.86 -31.26 -9.70
N LYS A 574 -8.51 -29.96 -9.72
CA LYS A 574 -7.28 -29.42 -9.12
C LYS A 574 -7.08 -29.77 -7.64
N LEU A 575 -8.15 -30.10 -6.91
CA LEU A 575 -8.11 -30.51 -5.50
C LEU A 575 -8.03 -32.03 -5.28
N LEU A 576 -8.28 -32.87 -6.30
CA LEU A 576 -8.46 -34.32 -6.10
C LEU A 576 -7.77 -35.24 -7.12
N GLY A 577 -7.12 -34.73 -8.18
CA GLY A 577 -6.26 -35.57 -9.03
C GLY A 577 -5.82 -34.93 -10.35
N LYS A 578 -4.60 -35.26 -10.80
CA LYS A 578 -4.08 -34.81 -12.10
C LYS A 578 -4.83 -35.53 -13.25
N ARG A 579 -5.77 -34.84 -13.92
CA ARG A 579 -6.33 -35.27 -15.22
C ARG A 579 -5.17 -35.44 -16.20
N VAL A 580 -5.07 -36.61 -16.85
CA VAL A 580 -4.10 -36.84 -17.92
C VAL A 580 -4.42 -35.88 -19.07
N VAL A 581 -3.45 -35.07 -19.50
CA VAL A 581 -3.56 -34.21 -20.68
C VAL A 581 -3.24 -35.01 -21.95
N PRO A 582 -3.78 -34.65 -23.12
CA PRO A 582 -3.37 -35.32 -24.35
C PRO A 582 -1.89 -35.07 -24.64
N ARG A 583 -1.24 -36.01 -25.32
CA ARG A 583 0.08 -35.82 -25.92
C ARG A 583 -0.06 -35.29 -27.35
N CYS A 584 0.90 -34.50 -27.81
CA CYS A 584 0.99 -34.10 -29.21
C CYS A 584 1.74 -35.12 -30.05
N GLU A 585 1.91 -34.85 -31.35
CA GLU A 585 2.63 -35.72 -32.29
C GLU A 585 4.14 -35.86 -32.01
N HIS A 586 4.68 -35.10 -31.04
CA HIS A 586 6.03 -35.25 -30.49
C HIS A 586 6.05 -35.99 -29.14
N GLU A 587 4.94 -36.66 -28.81
CA GLU A 587 4.64 -37.29 -27.52
C GLU A 587 4.65 -36.36 -26.29
N GLU A 588 4.94 -35.07 -26.44
CA GLU A 588 4.94 -34.10 -25.33
C GLU A 588 3.51 -33.79 -24.82
N PRO A 589 3.32 -33.56 -23.51
CA PRO A 589 2.03 -33.18 -22.96
C PRO A 589 1.58 -31.80 -23.46
N CYS A 590 0.37 -31.71 -23.99
CA CYS A 590 -0.19 -30.47 -24.53
C CYS A 590 -0.51 -29.42 -23.45
N ILE A 591 -0.39 -28.14 -23.83
CA ILE A 591 -0.83 -27.00 -23.03
C ILE A 591 -2.28 -26.62 -23.36
N SER A 592 -3.04 -26.17 -22.36
CA SER A 592 -4.42 -25.69 -22.52
C SER A 592 -4.47 -24.18 -22.71
N LEU A 593 -5.28 -23.70 -23.68
CA LEU A 593 -5.52 -22.30 -23.99
C LEU A 593 -7.02 -22.03 -24.18
N VAL A 594 -7.45 -20.78 -23.95
CA VAL A 594 -8.86 -20.36 -24.05
C VAL A 594 -9.05 -19.46 -25.28
N THR A 595 -10.08 -19.72 -26.09
CA THR A 595 -10.42 -18.91 -27.27
C THR A 595 -10.91 -17.51 -26.87
N LYS A 596 -10.07 -16.49 -27.02
CA LYS A 596 -10.42 -15.08 -26.75
C LYS A 596 -11.08 -14.34 -27.94
N LYS A 597 -10.92 -14.84 -29.17
CA LYS A 597 -11.47 -14.23 -30.40
C LYS A 597 -13.01 -14.17 -30.35
N PRO A 598 -13.66 -13.03 -30.69
CA PRO A 598 -15.12 -12.97 -30.84
C PRO A 598 -15.66 -13.99 -31.84
N GLY A 599 -16.75 -14.68 -31.48
CA GLY A 599 -17.39 -15.73 -32.28
C GLY A 599 -17.97 -16.83 -31.40
N VAL A 600 -18.58 -17.84 -32.03
CA VAL A 600 -19.28 -18.97 -31.36
C VAL A 600 -18.40 -19.72 -30.36
N ASN A 601 -17.09 -19.81 -30.62
CA ASN A 601 -16.15 -20.51 -29.74
C ASN A 601 -15.57 -19.65 -28.60
N ARG A 602 -15.95 -18.37 -28.43
CA ARG A 602 -15.31 -17.49 -27.43
C ARG A 602 -15.56 -18.00 -26.00
N GLY A 603 -14.49 -18.34 -25.31
CA GLY A 603 -14.52 -18.96 -23.97
C GLY A 603 -14.26 -20.46 -23.95
N ARG A 604 -14.28 -21.16 -25.10
CA ARG A 604 -13.96 -22.60 -25.16
C ARG A 604 -12.45 -22.83 -24.96
N SER A 605 -12.12 -23.88 -24.21
CA SER A 605 -10.74 -24.32 -23.94
C SER A 605 -10.29 -25.41 -24.91
N PHE A 606 -9.02 -25.38 -25.31
CA PHE A 606 -8.42 -26.34 -26.23
C PHE A 606 -6.94 -26.62 -25.90
N TYR A 607 -6.48 -27.82 -26.22
CA TYR A 607 -5.11 -28.28 -26.06
C TYR A 607 -4.30 -28.14 -27.37
N ILE A 608 -3.05 -27.70 -27.29
CA ILE A 608 -2.07 -27.69 -28.40
C ILE A 608 -0.68 -28.18 -27.95
N CYS A 609 0.14 -28.57 -28.94
CA CYS A 609 1.57 -28.81 -28.75
C CYS A 609 2.28 -27.61 -28.08
N PRO A 610 3.15 -27.82 -27.06
CA PRO A 610 3.80 -26.75 -26.32
C PRO A 610 4.88 -26.00 -27.10
N ARG A 611 5.50 -26.63 -28.10
CA ARG A 611 6.65 -26.10 -28.88
C ARG A 611 6.34 -24.76 -29.55
N PRO A 612 7.34 -23.92 -29.85
CA PRO A 612 7.17 -22.67 -30.61
C PRO A 612 6.78 -22.93 -32.08
N LEU A 613 6.17 -21.95 -32.76
CA LEU A 613 5.99 -22.00 -34.22
C LEU A 613 7.34 -21.87 -34.92
N GLY A 614 7.50 -22.53 -36.07
CA GLY A 614 8.74 -22.51 -36.84
C GLY A 614 8.97 -21.22 -37.62
N PRO A 615 10.15 -21.06 -38.26
CA PRO A 615 10.45 -19.91 -39.13
C PRO A 615 9.47 -19.74 -40.29
N SER A 616 8.82 -20.83 -40.71
CA SER A 616 7.71 -20.88 -41.67
C SER A 616 6.44 -20.16 -41.20
N GLY A 617 6.25 -19.99 -39.88
CA GLY A 617 4.99 -19.59 -39.26
C GLY A 617 3.91 -20.68 -39.25
N GLU A 618 4.14 -21.81 -39.91
CA GLU A 618 3.20 -22.91 -40.06
C GLU A 618 3.36 -23.98 -38.96
N LYS A 619 2.59 -25.07 -39.08
CA LYS A 619 2.65 -26.23 -38.18
C LYS A 619 3.44 -27.36 -38.83
N GLU A 620 4.55 -27.75 -38.23
CA GLU A 620 5.49 -28.71 -38.80
C GLU A 620 5.49 -30.04 -38.05
N LYS A 621 5.60 -31.16 -38.77
CA LYS A 621 5.55 -32.50 -38.19
C LYS A 621 6.95 -33.12 -38.14
N GLY A 622 7.37 -33.55 -36.95
CA GLY A 622 8.67 -34.21 -36.75
C GLY A 622 9.88 -33.28 -36.59
N SER A 623 9.72 -31.95 -36.67
CA SER A 623 10.76 -30.96 -36.34
C SER A 623 10.69 -30.54 -34.87
N GLU A 624 11.62 -29.67 -34.43
CA GLU A 624 11.62 -29.01 -33.11
C GLU A 624 10.49 -27.98 -32.92
N TRP A 625 9.74 -27.69 -33.99
CA TRP A 625 8.68 -26.69 -34.04
C TRP A 625 7.29 -27.30 -33.74
N ARG A 626 6.26 -26.46 -33.69
CA ARG A 626 4.90 -26.84 -33.28
C ARG A 626 4.18 -27.69 -34.33
N CYS A 627 3.73 -28.89 -33.95
CA CYS A 627 2.98 -29.78 -34.82
C CYS A 627 1.47 -29.45 -34.97
N GLY A 628 0.82 -30.21 -35.85
CA GLY A 628 -0.60 -30.12 -36.21
C GLY A 628 -1.55 -30.05 -35.01
N THR A 629 -1.26 -30.88 -34.01
CA THR A 629 -2.06 -31.15 -32.80
C THR A 629 -2.89 -29.95 -32.28
N PHE A 630 -4.21 -30.11 -32.34
CA PHE A 630 -5.22 -29.24 -31.73
C PHE A 630 -6.42 -30.11 -31.32
N ILE A 631 -6.88 -30.02 -30.07
CA ILE A 631 -7.97 -30.84 -29.51
C ILE A 631 -8.81 -29.95 -28.57
N TRP A 632 -10.13 -29.85 -28.71
CA TRP A 632 -10.94 -29.11 -27.72
C TRP A 632 -10.96 -29.86 -26.37
N SER A 633 -11.02 -29.15 -25.24
CA SER A 633 -11.10 -29.82 -23.92
C SER A 633 -12.41 -30.60 -23.73
N SER A 634 -13.44 -30.25 -24.51
CA SER A 634 -14.70 -30.99 -24.68
C SER A 634 -14.54 -32.38 -25.30
N ASP A 635 -13.50 -32.58 -26.10
CA ASP A 635 -13.35 -33.75 -26.95
C ASP A 635 -12.32 -34.74 -26.34
N TRP A 636 -11.63 -34.33 -25.28
CA TRP A 636 -10.59 -35.12 -24.61
C TRP A 636 -11.14 -35.93 -23.42
N ASN A 637 -11.43 -37.21 -23.67
CA ASN A 637 -12.00 -38.13 -22.70
C ASN A 637 -11.02 -38.65 -21.61
N GLY A 638 -9.77 -38.17 -21.58
CA GLY A 638 -8.81 -38.47 -20.50
C GLY A 638 -8.15 -39.85 -20.52
N THR A 639 -8.59 -40.75 -21.41
CA THR A 639 -7.93 -42.02 -21.70
C THR A 639 -6.80 -41.81 -22.71
N ALA A 640 -5.57 -42.14 -22.34
CA ALA A 640 -4.53 -42.39 -23.34
C ALA A 640 -4.92 -43.63 -24.17
N ALA A 641 -4.72 -43.57 -25.49
CA ALA A 641 -4.68 -44.78 -26.29
C ALA A 641 -3.45 -45.61 -25.86
N SER A 642 -3.65 -46.92 -25.75
CA SER A 642 -2.65 -47.92 -25.32
C SER A 642 -1.82 -48.44 -26.49
#